data_AF-A0A101GET2-F1
#
_entry.id   AF-A0A101GET2-F1
#
_cell.length_a   1.000
_cell.length_b   1.000
_cell.length_c   1.000
_cell.angle_alpha   90.00
_cell.angle_beta   90.00
_cell.angle_gamma   90.00
#
_symmetry.space_group_name_H-M   'P 1'
#
loop_
_entity.id
_entity.type
_entity.pdbx_description
1 polymer ?
#
loop_
_entity_poly.entity_id
_entity_poly.type
_entity_poly.pdbx_seq_one_letter_code
_entity_poly.pdbx_strand_id
1 'polypeptide(L)'
;DNNWNIFQARFVTYLALVLESDSYYKDGKGRQYYINEIMNHTTIRQFALKEVVADIFDQETGMWPESATYSMSVCKDMLDIITLIDNAENNHMLDTFKILKKAVPATVEYLFPNGKVTAFGDAKYVPLSSPSLEMMIALYRKYGENDKEKELTQVLWNMMDEGVYNRSENRSMFTLFFYVDELMKIQSSEVTYNHLTSNMFYAPNISWLIQRNGKDREKGMAFSLVGSYGNHAHANGISLEMYAKGLILAPESSFGTSYSTRDNQDYYARFPAHNTVIVDGISDYGMMRSNHPYKLLSCYPVHGDNTSLPGGVTFARVAFTEPKTNARQERLTSMVRTSETSAYMVDIFRSARNDGKEKKHEYFYHSIGQEIDVMNTMGQRLILSPTDELSSALGDMKGYDYLKNKKVVLYGGDIMTRFNVNLENQDDVFVDMWMKGYPGRTIFSVEAPKSNALVKGSVPDELLNCPLPTLIVRQRGEAWSRPFVAVFYPYTSNEKKLVKSVDYFGGQENFIGIIVKSDQRTDYIFNSTEEKQIVNHKDMQFQGDYAIIGEAGNNPELFFLGNGTLLRKGNWSIEAEDSIANVSMNKKDENWLMDVSNAVRVTIPSNTHLSITDMVNANRKIEMSTHFDGMFTVRLAEGKYKLKQIDN
;
A
#
# COMPACT_ATOMS: atom_id res chain seq x y z
N ASP A 1 2.73 1.64 25.57
CA ASP A 1 2.16 1.76 24.21
C ASP A 1 2.28 3.18 23.64
N ASN A 2 3.46 3.81 23.73
CA ASN A 2 3.71 5.10 23.09
C ASN A 2 5.22 5.39 23.03
N ASN A 3 5.66 6.09 21.99
CA ASN A 3 7.04 6.56 21.80
C ASN A 3 7.64 7.37 22.97
N TRP A 4 6.80 8.03 23.79
CA TRP A 4 7.23 8.82 24.95
C TRP A 4 8.10 8.07 25.94
N ASN A 5 7.91 6.75 26.07
CA ASN A 5 8.73 5.92 26.94
C ASN A 5 10.20 5.92 26.51
N ILE A 6 10.44 5.97 25.20
CA ILE A 6 11.78 5.93 24.62
C ILE A 6 12.43 7.32 24.71
N PHE A 7 11.64 8.38 24.56
CA PHE A 7 12.14 9.76 24.69
C PHE A 7 12.70 10.05 26.08
N GLN A 8 11.99 9.61 27.12
CA GLN A 8 12.46 9.76 28.50
C GLN A 8 13.72 8.93 28.75
N ALA A 9 13.72 7.65 28.33
CA ALA A 9 14.88 6.77 28.43
C ALA A 9 16.12 7.36 27.75
N ARG A 10 15.97 7.96 26.56
CA ARG A 10 17.07 8.64 25.86
C ARG A 10 17.65 9.78 26.68
N PHE A 11 16.79 10.64 27.23
CA PHE A 11 17.25 11.76 28.04
C PHE A 11 18.02 11.30 29.28
N VAL A 12 17.51 10.30 30.01
CA VAL A 12 18.18 9.78 31.21
C VAL A 12 19.49 9.06 30.84
N THR A 13 19.59 8.42 29.67
CA THR A 13 20.82 7.76 29.21
C THR A 13 21.99 8.74 29.12
N TYR A 14 21.78 9.94 28.57
CA TYR A 14 22.83 10.97 28.53
C TYR A 14 23.31 11.34 29.93
N LEU A 15 22.38 11.52 30.88
CA LEU A 15 22.73 11.86 32.26
C LEU A 15 23.48 10.73 32.95
N ALA A 16 23.03 9.49 32.78
CA ALA A 16 23.65 8.31 33.37
C ALA A 16 25.11 8.15 32.91
N LEU A 17 25.39 8.38 31.64
CA LEU A 17 26.74 8.22 31.07
C LEU A 17 27.74 9.28 31.52
N VAL A 18 27.28 10.43 32.03
CA VAL A 18 28.12 11.48 32.62
C VAL A 18 28.54 11.14 34.05
N LEU A 19 27.78 10.28 34.75
CA LEU A 19 28.10 9.89 36.11
C LEU A 19 29.32 8.96 36.18
N GLU A 20 30.02 9.03 37.31
CA GLU A 20 31.05 8.06 37.66
C GLU A 20 30.43 6.67 37.94
N SER A 21 31.26 5.65 38.16
CA SER A 21 30.77 4.33 38.55
C SER A 21 29.99 4.36 39.87
N ASP A 22 29.13 3.37 40.10
CA ASP A 22 28.36 3.23 41.34
C ASP A 22 29.22 3.36 42.61
N SER A 23 30.46 2.84 42.57
CA SER A 23 31.43 2.90 43.67
C SER A 23 31.89 4.31 44.06
N TYR A 24 31.72 5.30 43.19
CA TYR A 24 32.09 6.69 43.47
C TYR A 24 31.08 7.38 44.40
N TYR A 25 29.80 6.99 44.33
CA TYR A 25 28.71 7.64 45.05
C TYR A 25 28.35 6.86 46.32
N LYS A 26 28.07 7.58 47.42
CA LYS A 26 27.78 6.98 48.74
C LYS A 26 26.51 6.13 48.77
N ASP A 27 25.56 6.43 47.90
CA ASP A 27 24.29 5.69 47.76
C ASP A 27 24.40 4.52 46.77
N GLY A 28 25.56 4.32 46.14
CA GLY A 28 25.77 3.29 45.12
C GLY A 28 25.05 3.57 43.81
N LYS A 29 24.59 4.80 43.55
CA LYS A 29 23.79 5.15 42.37
C LYS A 29 24.57 6.00 41.38
N GLY A 30 25.52 5.36 40.69
CA GLY A 30 26.27 5.95 39.60
C GLY A 30 25.73 5.53 38.23
N ARG A 31 26.61 5.51 37.24
CA ARG A 31 26.26 5.17 35.85
C ARG A 31 25.54 3.82 35.71
N GLN A 32 26.03 2.77 36.37
CA GLN A 32 25.48 1.42 36.21
C GLN A 32 24.06 1.32 36.77
N TYR A 33 23.80 1.95 37.92
CA TYR A 33 22.46 2.00 38.50
C TYR A 33 21.43 2.58 37.52
N TYR A 34 21.69 3.78 36.97
CA TYR A 34 20.69 4.44 36.11
C TYR A 34 20.55 3.79 34.73
N ILE A 35 21.62 3.21 34.16
CA ILE A 35 21.50 2.37 32.95
C ILE A 35 20.62 1.15 33.26
N ASN A 36 20.83 0.48 34.40
CA ASN A 36 20.02 -0.67 34.78
C ASN A 36 18.54 -0.31 34.97
N GLU A 37 18.23 0.85 35.58
CA GLU A 37 16.86 1.33 35.72
C GLU A 37 16.17 1.49 34.35
N ILE A 38 16.83 2.11 33.37
CA ILE A 38 16.27 2.30 32.02
C ILE A 38 16.10 0.96 31.28
N MET A 39 17.05 0.04 31.46
CA MET A 39 17.11 -1.19 30.67
C MET A 39 16.21 -2.30 31.20
N ASN A 40 16.08 -2.42 32.51
CA ASN A 40 15.54 -3.62 33.17
C ASN A 40 14.41 -3.35 34.17
N HIS A 41 14.13 -2.10 34.55
CA HIS A 41 13.13 -1.80 35.57
C HIS A 41 11.91 -1.09 34.99
N THR A 42 10.75 -1.73 35.11
CA THR A 42 9.46 -1.16 34.73
C THR A 42 8.77 -0.54 35.93
N THR A 43 8.31 0.70 35.75
CA THR A 43 7.50 1.45 36.69
C THR A 43 6.15 1.79 36.06
N ILE A 44 5.22 2.30 36.85
CA ILE A 44 3.90 2.76 36.38
C ILE A 44 3.96 3.85 35.29
N ARG A 45 5.10 4.54 35.12
CA ARG A 45 5.27 5.66 34.18
C ARG A 45 6.36 5.44 33.14
N GLN A 46 7.20 4.42 33.30
CA GLN A 46 8.35 4.15 32.46
C GLN A 46 8.58 2.63 32.39
N PHE A 47 8.41 2.07 31.21
CA PHE A 47 8.73 0.67 30.91
C PHE A 47 10.23 0.53 30.66
N ALA A 48 10.78 -0.60 31.10
CA ALA A 48 12.11 -1.05 30.75
C ALA A 48 12.24 -1.15 29.23
N LEU A 49 13.35 -0.69 28.66
CA LEU A 49 13.54 -0.76 27.20
C LEU A 49 13.51 -2.20 26.67
N LYS A 50 13.99 -3.19 27.44
CA LYS A 50 13.93 -4.59 27.02
C LYS A 50 12.49 -5.10 26.90
N GLU A 51 11.59 -4.65 27.77
CA GLU A 51 10.16 -4.99 27.72
C GLU A 51 9.49 -4.33 26.52
N VAL A 52 9.72 -3.02 26.32
CA VAL A 52 9.20 -2.27 25.16
C VAL A 52 9.54 -2.97 23.84
N VAL A 53 10.79 -3.40 23.70
CA VAL A 53 11.28 -3.94 22.45
C VAL A 53 10.82 -5.38 22.22
N ALA A 54 10.70 -6.18 23.28
CA ALA A 54 10.19 -7.55 23.21
C ALA A 54 8.68 -7.59 22.89
N ASP A 55 7.90 -6.68 23.47
CA ASP A 55 6.45 -6.83 23.53
C ASP A 55 5.68 -5.91 22.56
N ILE A 56 6.30 -4.82 22.05
CA ILE A 56 5.59 -3.81 21.27
C ILE A 56 5.88 -3.89 19.77
N PHE A 57 7.13 -4.15 19.37
CA PHE A 57 7.44 -4.36 17.96
C PHE A 57 6.82 -5.67 17.47
N ASP A 58 6.26 -5.64 16.26
CA ASP A 58 5.84 -6.88 15.61
C ASP A 58 7.06 -7.71 15.23
N GLN A 59 7.14 -8.92 15.77
CA GLN A 59 8.34 -9.75 15.65
C GLN A 59 8.50 -10.35 14.25
N GLU A 60 7.42 -10.45 13.48
CA GLU A 60 7.43 -10.96 12.11
C GLU A 60 7.92 -9.88 11.15
N THR A 61 7.28 -8.72 11.16
CA THR A 61 7.48 -7.61 10.22
C THR A 61 8.50 -6.58 10.69
N GLY A 62 8.79 -6.49 11.99
CA GLY A 62 9.64 -5.45 12.58
C GLY A 62 8.95 -4.09 12.73
N MET A 63 7.64 -3.99 12.46
CA MET A 63 6.91 -2.73 12.49
C MET A 63 6.58 -2.30 13.92
N TRP A 64 6.72 -1.00 14.18
CA TRP A 64 6.24 -0.36 15.41
C TRP A 64 4.73 -0.04 15.29
N PRO A 65 3.92 -0.17 16.36
CA PRO A 65 2.46 0.02 16.35
C PRO A 65 2.03 1.50 16.33
N GLU A 66 2.68 2.33 15.50
CA GLU A 66 2.31 3.71 15.18
C GLU A 66 2.57 4.00 13.70
N SER A 67 2.20 5.20 13.23
CA SER A 67 2.42 5.62 11.84
C SER A 67 3.89 5.59 11.41
N ALA A 68 4.12 5.55 10.09
CA ALA A 68 5.47 5.40 9.51
C ALA A 68 6.50 6.39 10.08
N THR A 69 6.15 7.67 10.19
CA THR A 69 7.06 8.70 10.73
C THR A 69 7.40 8.46 12.21
N TYR A 70 6.44 8.00 13.01
CA TYR A 70 6.66 7.67 14.42
C TYR A 70 7.50 6.40 14.59
N SER A 71 7.22 5.36 13.78
CA SER A 71 8.02 4.13 13.72
C SER A 71 9.51 4.43 13.43
N MET A 72 9.79 5.28 12.44
CA MET A 72 11.16 5.73 12.14
C MET A 72 11.79 6.54 13.27
N SER A 73 11.02 7.41 13.94
CA SER A 73 11.51 8.18 15.10
C SER A 73 11.85 7.29 16.28
N VAL A 74 11.07 6.24 16.52
CA VAL A 74 11.29 5.26 17.58
C VAL A 74 12.57 4.47 17.31
N CYS A 75 12.76 4.00 16.06
CA CYS A 75 14.01 3.34 15.67
C CYS A 75 15.23 4.24 15.91
N LYS A 76 15.14 5.50 15.49
CA LYS A 76 16.20 6.49 15.70
C LYS A 76 16.53 6.66 17.19
N ASP A 77 15.52 6.87 18.02
CA ASP A 77 15.74 7.21 19.43
C ASP A 77 16.25 6.01 20.24
N MET A 78 15.84 4.79 19.87
CA MET A 78 16.46 3.56 20.39
C MET A 78 17.93 3.45 19.99
N LEU A 79 18.26 3.76 18.73
CA LEU A 79 19.64 3.73 18.26
C LEU A 79 20.51 4.81 18.90
N ASP A 80 19.97 6.00 19.20
CA ASP A 80 20.70 7.02 19.97
C ASP A 80 21.15 6.40 21.31
N ILE A 81 20.26 5.73 22.04
CA ILE A 81 20.54 5.09 23.35
C ILE A 81 21.58 3.99 23.20
N ILE A 82 21.37 3.09 22.25
CA ILE A 82 22.22 1.91 22.02
C ILE A 82 23.62 2.35 21.65
N THR A 83 23.76 3.28 20.71
CA THR A 83 25.06 3.75 20.23
C THR A 83 25.84 4.45 21.34
N LEU A 84 25.17 5.25 22.17
CA LEU A 84 25.79 5.92 23.32
C LEU A 84 26.35 4.92 24.34
N ILE A 85 25.54 3.96 24.78
CA ILE A 85 25.95 3.01 25.81
C ILE A 85 27.00 2.05 25.24
N ASP A 86 26.81 1.58 24.01
CA ASP A 86 27.75 0.70 23.33
C ASP A 86 29.13 1.36 23.15
N ASN A 87 29.16 2.66 22.85
CA ASN A 87 30.42 3.40 22.79
C ASN A 87 31.08 3.55 24.17
N ALA A 88 30.31 3.78 25.23
CA ALA A 88 30.83 3.95 26.58
C ALA A 88 31.32 2.64 27.23
N GLU A 89 30.68 1.51 26.93
CA GLU A 89 30.91 0.23 27.61
C GLU A 89 31.49 -0.86 26.71
N ASN A 90 31.49 -0.66 25.39
CA ASN A 90 31.93 -1.64 24.39
C ASN A 90 31.28 -3.02 24.56
N ASN A 91 29.96 -3.04 24.72
CA ASN A 91 29.21 -4.20 25.22
C ASN A 91 28.28 -4.85 24.18
N HIS A 92 28.43 -4.53 22.88
CA HIS A 92 27.61 -5.08 21.80
C HIS A 92 26.11 -4.84 22.04
N MET A 93 25.72 -3.62 22.41
CA MET A 93 24.36 -3.33 22.87
C MET A 93 23.27 -3.68 21.85
N LEU A 94 23.59 -3.63 20.55
CA LEU A 94 22.66 -4.02 19.47
C LEU A 94 22.23 -5.50 19.58
N ASP A 95 23.05 -6.37 20.17
CA ASP A 95 22.69 -7.78 20.40
C ASP A 95 21.69 -7.96 21.56
N THR A 96 21.55 -6.96 22.43
CA THR A 96 20.46 -6.90 23.41
C THR A 96 19.14 -6.52 22.74
N PHE A 97 19.20 -5.70 21.69
CA PHE A 97 18.04 -5.16 20.98
C PHE A 97 17.96 -5.66 19.54
N LYS A 98 18.05 -6.98 19.36
CA LYS A 98 18.17 -7.63 18.03
C LYS A 98 17.05 -7.27 17.06
N ILE A 99 15.84 -6.95 17.55
CA ILE A 99 14.73 -6.57 16.67
C ILE A 99 15.07 -5.34 15.83
N LEU A 100 15.96 -4.44 16.28
CA LEU A 100 16.35 -3.27 15.48
C LEU A 100 17.13 -3.65 14.23
N LYS A 101 17.81 -4.82 14.24
CA LYS A 101 18.42 -5.40 13.03
C LYS A 101 17.35 -5.80 11.98
N LYS A 102 16.08 -5.93 12.37
CA LYS A 102 14.92 -6.12 11.48
C LYS A 102 14.14 -4.81 11.26
N ALA A 103 13.80 -4.11 12.32
CA ALA A 103 12.93 -2.93 12.29
C ALA A 103 13.51 -1.80 11.42
N VAL A 104 14.82 -1.54 11.50
CA VAL A 104 15.46 -0.46 10.71
C VAL A 104 15.41 -0.76 9.21
N PRO A 105 15.88 -1.92 8.70
CA PRO A 105 15.67 -2.29 7.30
C PRO A 105 14.20 -2.31 6.88
N ALA A 106 13.31 -2.77 7.76
CA ALA A 106 11.88 -2.84 7.46
C ALA A 106 11.25 -1.45 7.22
N THR A 107 11.80 -0.36 7.75
CA THR A 107 11.30 1.00 7.45
C THR A 107 11.31 1.34 5.95
N VAL A 108 12.16 0.69 5.16
CA VAL A 108 12.19 0.83 3.69
C VAL A 108 10.87 0.36 3.06
N GLU A 109 10.15 -0.57 3.70
CA GLU A 109 8.84 -1.01 3.24
C GLU A 109 7.76 0.09 3.30
N TYR A 110 7.96 1.19 4.03
CA TYR A 110 7.03 2.31 3.97
C TYR A 110 7.12 3.12 2.66
N LEU A 111 8.15 2.90 1.83
CA LEU A 111 8.43 3.79 0.70
C LEU A 111 7.48 3.61 -0.49
N PHE A 112 6.94 4.72 -0.97
CA PHE A 112 6.53 4.82 -2.37
C PHE A 112 7.76 4.83 -3.29
N PRO A 113 7.60 4.51 -4.59
CA PRO A 113 8.70 4.52 -5.56
C PRO A 113 9.44 5.87 -5.73
N ASN A 114 8.90 6.99 -5.22
CA ASN A 114 9.62 8.28 -5.17
C ASN A 114 10.52 8.47 -3.95
N GLY A 115 10.72 7.44 -3.13
CA GLY A 115 11.56 7.50 -1.93
C GLY A 115 10.92 8.22 -0.74
N LYS A 116 9.59 8.46 -0.76
CA LYS A 116 8.85 9.01 0.39
C LYS A 116 8.03 7.93 1.10
N VAL A 117 7.97 7.98 2.43
CA VAL A 117 7.16 7.04 3.22
C VAL A 117 5.66 7.34 3.08
N THR A 118 4.80 6.32 3.19
CA THR A 118 3.33 6.48 3.35
C THR A 118 2.98 7.39 4.52
N ALA A 119 1.85 8.10 4.45
CA ALA A 119 1.48 9.11 5.45
C ALA A 119 0.18 8.82 6.21
N PHE A 120 -0.17 7.55 6.40
CA PHE A 120 -1.33 7.16 7.21
C PHE A 120 -1.21 7.61 8.68
N GLY A 121 -2.34 7.94 9.30
CA GLY A 121 -2.38 8.45 10.68
C GLY A 121 -1.64 9.78 10.80
N ASP A 122 -0.98 10.00 11.94
CA ASP A 122 -0.17 11.20 12.14
C ASP A 122 1.20 11.07 11.46
N ALA A 123 1.26 11.18 10.12
CA ALA A 123 2.51 11.05 9.36
C ALA A 123 2.59 12.04 8.19
N LYS A 124 3.79 12.19 7.62
CA LYS A 124 4.05 13.07 6.48
C LYS A 124 4.88 12.35 5.43
N TYR A 125 4.77 12.79 4.18
CA TYR A 125 5.53 12.24 3.05
C TYR A 125 6.99 12.71 3.08
N VAL A 126 7.81 12.04 3.88
CA VAL A 126 9.23 12.37 4.09
C VAL A 126 10.14 11.23 3.64
N PRO A 127 11.43 11.50 3.37
CA PRO A 127 12.43 10.44 3.19
C PRO A 127 12.59 9.57 4.45
N LEU A 128 13.34 8.47 4.32
CA LEU A 128 13.76 7.66 5.46
C LEU A 128 14.60 8.45 6.47
N SER A 129 14.67 7.95 7.71
CA SER A 129 15.51 8.49 8.76
C SER A 129 16.98 8.15 8.53
N SER A 130 17.72 9.05 7.84
CA SER A 130 19.17 8.88 7.63
C SER A 130 19.98 8.69 8.91
N PRO A 131 19.65 9.31 10.08
CA PRO A 131 20.38 9.04 11.31
C PRO A 131 20.31 7.60 11.78
N SER A 132 19.17 6.92 11.55
CA SER A 132 19.02 5.51 11.94
C SER A 132 19.93 4.61 11.09
N LEU A 133 20.04 4.91 9.79
CA LEU A 133 20.92 4.19 8.87
C LEU A 133 22.39 4.41 9.23
N GLU A 134 22.80 5.66 9.46
CA GLU A 134 24.18 6.01 9.84
C GLU A 134 24.64 5.32 11.13
N MET A 135 23.80 5.32 12.19
CA MET A 135 24.12 4.65 13.45
C MET A 135 24.20 3.12 13.30
N MET A 136 23.29 2.53 12.52
CA MET A 136 23.34 1.08 12.25
C MET A 136 24.59 0.69 11.44
N ILE A 137 24.97 1.49 10.43
CA ILE A 137 26.21 1.31 9.67
C ILE A 137 27.42 1.38 10.61
N ALA A 138 27.46 2.35 11.53
CA ALA A 138 28.55 2.47 12.50
C ALA A 138 28.63 1.26 13.44
N LEU A 139 27.51 0.80 13.97
CA LEU A 139 27.45 -0.39 14.84
C LEU A 139 27.86 -1.67 14.08
N TYR A 140 27.36 -1.86 12.86
CA TYR A 140 27.75 -3.00 12.03
C TYR A 140 29.22 -3.00 11.70
N ARG A 141 29.79 -1.83 11.35
CA ARG A 141 31.22 -1.70 11.10
C ARG A 141 32.05 -2.01 12.35
N LYS A 142 31.67 -1.45 13.50
CA LYS A 142 32.37 -1.68 14.78
C LYS A 142 32.49 -3.18 15.10
N TYR A 143 31.48 -3.96 14.73
CA TYR A 143 31.40 -5.39 15.03
C TYR A 143 31.60 -6.32 13.83
N GLY A 144 32.06 -5.79 12.69
CA GLY A 144 32.42 -6.60 11.51
C GLY A 144 31.25 -7.24 10.77
N GLU A 145 30.02 -6.71 10.90
CA GLU A 145 28.82 -7.17 10.18
C GLU A 145 28.76 -6.59 8.75
N ASN A 146 29.79 -6.86 7.94
CA ASN A 146 30.03 -6.21 6.64
C ASN A 146 28.87 -6.34 5.64
N ASP A 147 28.19 -7.48 5.57
CA ASP A 147 27.09 -7.68 4.61
C ASP A 147 25.89 -6.77 4.94
N LYS A 148 25.57 -6.62 6.22
CA LYS A 148 24.49 -5.73 6.68
C LYS A 148 24.88 -4.27 6.59
N GLU A 149 26.15 -3.97 6.80
CA GLU A 149 26.70 -2.64 6.55
C GLU A 149 26.55 -2.27 5.06
N LYS A 150 26.90 -3.18 4.15
CA LYS A 150 26.75 -2.99 2.69
C LYS A 150 25.29 -2.74 2.32
N GLU A 151 24.37 -3.53 2.87
CA GLU A 151 22.91 -3.39 2.66
C GLU A 151 22.41 -1.97 2.97
N LEU A 152 22.64 -1.47 4.20
CA LEU A 152 22.16 -0.15 4.60
C LEU A 152 22.93 1.01 3.94
N THR A 153 24.21 0.80 3.61
CA THR A 153 25.01 1.79 2.88
C THR A 153 24.43 2.06 1.48
N GLN A 154 23.85 1.06 0.81
CA GLN A 154 23.20 1.27 -0.50
C GLN A 154 21.96 2.16 -0.39
N VAL A 155 21.15 2.00 0.66
CA VAL A 155 20.00 2.88 0.93
C VAL A 155 20.47 4.33 1.09
N LEU A 156 21.51 4.54 1.90
CA LEU A 156 22.03 5.86 2.19
C LEU A 156 22.66 6.53 0.97
N TRP A 157 23.39 5.77 0.14
CA TRP A 157 23.90 6.27 -1.14
C TRP A 157 22.78 6.74 -2.06
N ASN A 158 21.69 5.98 -2.17
CA ASN A 158 20.53 6.39 -2.97
C ASN A 158 19.89 7.68 -2.43
N MET A 159 19.74 7.81 -1.11
CA MET A 159 19.24 9.05 -0.50
C MET A 159 20.14 10.26 -0.79
N MET A 160 21.46 10.06 -0.88
CA MET A 160 22.41 11.11 -1.23
C MET A 160 22.33 11.49 -2.72
N ASP A 161 22.18 10.50 -3.61
CA ASP A 161 22.03 10.71 -5.05
C ASP A 161 20.73 11.47 -5.39
N GLU A 162 19.64 11.12 -4.71
CA GLU A 162 18.35 11.83 -4.80
C GLU A 162 18.39 13.24 -4.18
N GLY A 163 19.49 13.63 -3.52
CA GLY A 163 19.62 14.93 -2.86
C GLY A 163 18.74 15.11 -1.62
N VAL A 164 18.16 14.03 -1.09
CA VAL A 164 17.33 14.07 0.14
C VAL A 164 18.15 13.91 1.42
N TYR A 165 19.44 13.61 1.28
CA TYR A 165 20.38 13.55 2.39
C TYR A 165 21.76 14.07 1.99
N ASN A 166 22.34 14.96 2.79
CA ASN A 166 23.70 15.46 2.61
C ASN A 166 24.50 15.34 3.91
N ARG A 167 25.47 14.41 3.96
CA ARG A 167 26.34 14.21 5.13
C ARG A 167 27.11 15.48 5.52
N SER A 168 27.54 16.28 4.54
CA SER A 168 28.38 17.47 4.75
C SER A 168 27.66 18.64 5.43
N GLU A 169 26.32 18.64 5.39
CA GLU A 169 25.49 19.65 6.07
C GLU A 169 25.26 19.33 7.55
N ASN A 170 25.60 18.12 7.99
CA ASN A 170 25.44 17.75 9.39
C ASN A 170 26.56 18.35 10.25
N ARG A 171 26.19 19.24 11.19
CA ARG A 171 27.12 19.93 12.09
C ARG A 171 27.02 19.46 13.55
N SER A 172 26.31 18.36 13.80
CA SER A 172 26.11 17.88 15.17
C SER A 172 27.40 17.28 15.75
N MET A 173 27.70 17.61 17.01
CA MET A 173 28.79 16.93 17.73
C MET A 173 28.51 15.44 17.88
N PHE A 174 27.24 15.04 18.00
CA PHE A 174 26.87 13.63 18.06
C PHE A 174 27.37 12.89 16.82
N THR A 175 27.12 13.41 15.63
CA THR A 175 27.50 12.73 14.40
C THR A 175 29.00 12.64 14.21
N LEU A 176 29.76 13.62 14.71
CA LEU A 176 31.23 13.56 14.69
C LEU A 176 31.78 12.36 15.48
N PHE A 177 31.13 11.96 16.57
CA PHE A 177 31.61 10.86 17.41
C PHE A 177 31.03 9.49 17.05
N PHE A 178 29.84 9.45 16.42
CA PHE A 178 29.08 8.21 16.29
C PHE A 178 28.85 7.73 14.86
N TYR A 179 29.13 8.55 13.85
CA TYR A 179 29.04 8.10 12.46
C TYR A 179 30.40 7.64 11.95
N VAL A 180 30.39 6.83 10.90
CA VAL A 180 31.63 6.43 10.22
C VAL A 180 32.18 7.59 9.39
N ASP A 181 33.51 7.72 9.34
CA ASP A 181 34.15 8.78 8.53
C ASP A 181 33.79 8.66 7.05
N GLU A 182 34.05 7.49 6.47
CA GLU A 182 33.72 7.16 5.07
C GLU A 182 32.70 6.03 5.02
N LEU A 183 31.70 6.13 4.15
CA LEU A 183 30.81 5.00 3.85
C LEU A 183 31.56 3.91 3.09
N MET A 184 31.05 2.67 3.16
CA MET A 184 31.58 1.59 2.32
C MET A 184 31.50 2.01 0.84
N LYS A 185 32.61 1.82 0.13
CA LYS A 185 32.67 2.08 -1.32
C LYS A 185 31.91 0.98 -2.05
N ILE A 186 30.83 1.38 -2.72
CA ILE A 186 29.99 0.50 -3.52
C ILE A 186 30.00 1.06 -4.94
N GLN A 187 30.12 0.18 -5.93
CA GLN A 187 30.06 0.59 -7.34
C GLN A 187 28.68 1.20 -7.61
N SER A 188 28.62 2.36 -8.28
CA SER A 188 27.34 3.05 -8.51
C SER A 188 26.30 2.18 -9.23
N SER A 189 26.75 1.27 -10.11
CA SER A 189 25.88 0.30 -10.79
C SER A 189 25.30 -0.79 -9.88
N GLU A 190 25.86 -0.99 -8.69
CA GLU A 190 25.37 -1.95 -7.69
C GLU A 190 24.43 -1.32 -6.67
N VAL A 191 24.34 0.01 -6.59
CA VAL A 191 23.53 0.69 -5.56
C VAL A 191 22.05 0.45 -5.81
N THR A 192 21.46 -0.45 -5.04
CA THR A 192 20.02 -0.68 -5.01
C THR A 192 19.59 -1.21 -3.65
N TYR A 193 18.37 -0.87 -3.24
CA TYR A 193 17.72 -1.43 -2.06
C TYR A 193 16.45 -2.20 -2.44
N ASN A 194 16.34 -2.64 -3.70
CA ASN A 194 15.17 -3.36 -4.19
C ASN A 194 14.90 -4.66 -3.39
N HIS A 195 15.91 -5.27 -2.77
CA HIS A 195 15.72 -6.46 -1.94
C HIS A 195 14.99 -6.15 -0.61
N LEU A 196 15.04 -4.91 -0.13
CA LEU A 196 14.38 -4.41 1.09
C LEU A 196 12.95 -3.91 0.85
N THR A 197 12.47 -3.96 -0.39
CA THR A 197 11.10 -3.55 -0.74
C THR A 197 10.38 -4.68 -1.44
N SER A 198 9.23 -5.06 -0.91
CA SER A 198 8.36 -6.06 -1.52
C SER A 198 7.34 -5.42 -2.46
N ASN A 199 6.82 -6.24 -3.37
CA ASN A 199 5.66 -5.95 -4.20
C ASN A 199 4.36 -5.97 -3.37
N MET A 200 4.35 -6.71 -2.25
CA MET A 200 3.25 -6.76 -1.29
C MET A 200 3.82 -6.82 0.13
N PHE A 201 3.55 -5.81 0.93
CA PHE A 201 3.85 -5.81 2.36
C PHE A 201 2.57 -5.66 3.16
N TYR A 202 2.47 -6.35 4.31
CA TYR A 202 1.32 -6.33 5.20
C TYR A 202 1.83 -6.35 6.64
N ALA A 203 1.41 -5.38 7.43
CA ALA A 203 1.72 -5.25 8.85
C ALA A 203 0.40 -5.25 9.64
N PRO A 204 -0.01 -6.40 10.20
CA PRO A 204 -1.27 -6.51 10.93
C PRO A 204 -1.29 -5.64 12.19
N ASN A 205 -0.14 -5.43 12.83
CA ASN A 205 -0.02 -4.66 14.07
C ASN A 205 -0.27 -3.14 13.93
N ILE A 206 -0.36 -2.65 12.70
CA ILE A 206 -0.79 -1.28 12.35
C ILE A 206 -1.91 -1.28 11.31
N SER A 207 -2.51 -2.44 11.02
CA SER A 207 -3.56 -2.61 10.02
C SER A 207 -3.20 -1.96 8.67
N TRP A 208 -1.99 -2.17 8.19
CA TRP A 208 -1.47 -1.49 6.99
C TRP A 208 -0.94 -2.49 5.97
N LEU A 209 -1.19 -2.23 4.69
CA LEU A 209 -0.60 -2.96 3.58
C LEU A 209 -0.21 -1.99 2.47
N ILE A 210 0.80 -2.36 1.69
CA ILE A 210 1.18 -1.67 0.48
C ILE A 210 1.40 -2.67 -0.66
N GLN A 211 0.79 -2.37 -1.79
CA GLN A 211 0.99 -3.05 -3.07
C GLN A 211 1.87 -2.19 -3.95
N ARG A 212 2.83 -2.79 -4.64
CA ARG A 212 3.67 -2.16 -5.66
C ARG A 212 3.77 -3.07 -6.87
N ASN A 213 3.73 -2.48 -8.05
CA ASN A 213 3.98 -3.23 -9.29
C ASN A 213 5.28 -2.79 -10.00
N GLY A 214 6.12 -2.03 -9.31
CA GLY A 214 7.40 -1.52 -9.78
C GLY A 214 8.03 -0.59 -8.75
N LYS A 215 9.34 -0.39 -8.87
CA LYS A 215 10.17 0.41 -7.94
C LYS A 215 10.75 1.66 -8.59
N ASP A 216 10.58 1.78 -9.91
CA ASP A 216 10.95 2.97 -10.67
C ASP A 216 10.04 4.15 -10.29
N ARG A 217 10.62 5.33 -10.14
CA ARG A 217 9.90 6.54 -9.75
C ARG A 217 8.76 6.90 -10.71
N GLU A 218 8.99 6.83 -12.01
CA GLU A 218 7.98 7.31 -12.98
C GLU A 218 7.03 6.19 -13.44
N LYS A 219 7.55 4.96 -13.51
CA LYS A 219 6.84 3.79 -14.05
C LYS A 219 6.25 2.89 -12.97
N GLY A 220 6.70 3.03 -11.72
CA GLY A 220 6.17 2.32 -10.57
C GLY A 220 4.82 2.86 -10.14
N MET A 221 3.95 1.97 -9.67
CA MET A 221 2.68 2.35 -9.05
C MET A 221 2.52 1.62 -7.73
N ALA A 222 1.75 2.24 -6.85
CA ALA A 222 1.44 1.66 -5.57
C ALA A 222 0.06 2.04 -5.05
N PHE A 223 -0.53 1.12 -4.29
CA PHE A 223 -1.64 1.38 -3.38
C PHE A 223 -1.19 1.11 -1.95
N SER A 224 -1.51 2.02 -1.04
CA SER A 224 -1.41 1.81 0.40
C SER A 224 -2.83 1.69 0.96
N LEU A 225 -3.15 0.62 1.69
CA LEU A 225 -4.41 0.51 2.42
C LEU A 225 -4.14 0.48 3.92
N VAL A 226 -4.89 1.30 4.66
CA VAL A 226 -4.76 1.41 6.11
C VAL A 226 -6.13 1.32 6.79
N GLY A 227 -6.18 0.52 7.85
CA GLY A 227 -7.29 0.45 8.80
C GLY A 227 -7.05 1.42 9.95
N SER A 228 -7.47 1.06 11.16
CA SER A 228 -7.21 1.88 12.35
C SER A 228 -6.77 1.01 13.53
N TYR A 229 -5.46 0.81 13.66
CA TYR A 229 -4.90 0.01 14.74
C TYR A 229 -3.60 0.61 15.27
N GLY A 230 -3.43 0.59 16.59
CA GLY A 230 -2.26 1.17 17.25
C GLY A 230 -2.42 2.65 17.60
N ASN A 231 -1.32 3.29 18.00
CA ASN A 231 -1.31 4.68 18.44
C ASN A 231 -1.05 5.64 17.27
N HIS A 232 -1.40 6.93 17.40
CA HIS A 232 -1.30 7.90 16.30
C HIS A 232 -2.07 7.50 15.02
N ALA A 233 -3.12 6.69 15.19
CA ALA A 233 -4.06 6.26 14.15
C ALA A 233 -5.28 7.20 14.08
N HIS A 234 -5.94 7.22 12.91
CA HIS A 234 -7.15 8.02 12.63
C HIS A 234 -8.41 7.16 12.58
N ALA A 235 -9.58 7.80 12.57
CA ALA A 235 -10.84 7.13 12.27
C ALA A 235 -11.12 7.18 10.76
N ASN A 236 -10.59 6.21 10.02
CA ASN A 236 -10.46 6.26 8.55
C ASN A 236 -11.06 5.08 7.76
N GLY A 237 -11.77 4.15 8.42
CA GLY A 237 -12.28 2.93 7.79
C GLY A 237 -11.17 2.13 7.11
N ILE A 238 -11.40 1.70 5.86
CA ILE A 238 -10.33 1.21 4.97
C ILE A 238 -9.93 2.37 4.07
N SER A 239 -8.90 3.12 4.44
CA SER A 239 -8.40 4.26 3.64
C SER A 239 -7.41 3.82 2.58
N LEU A 240 -7.24 4.64 1.53
CA LEU A 240 -6.39 4.40 0.37
C LEU A 240 -5.47 5.59 0.12
N GLU A 241 -4.19 5.31 -0.10
CA GLU A 241 -3.29 6.21 -0.82
C GLU A 241 -2.93 5.60 -2.18
N MET A 242 -2.76 6.44 -3.20
CA MET A 242 -2.39 6.00 -4.55
C MET A 242 -1.17 6.76 -5.07
N TYR A 243 -0.22 6.03 -5.65
CA TYR A 243 0.98 6.58 -6.27
C TYR A 243 1.09 6.15 -7.74
N ALA A 244 1.38 7.10 -8.63
CA ALA A 244 1.78 6.84 -10.02
C ALA A 244 2.44 8.09 -10.63
N LYS A 245 3.21 7.91 -11.70
CA LYS A 245 3.80 9.02 -12.50
C LYS A 245 4.59 10.00 -11.63
N GLY A 246 5.43 9.46 -10.74
CA GLY A 246 6.24 10.26 -9.84
C GLY A 246 5.50 10.90 -8.65
N LEU A 247 4.17 10.84 -8.62
CA LEU A 247 3.32 11.59 -7.69
C LEU A 247 2.45 10.70 -6.80
N ILE A 248 2.16 11.19 -5.60
CA ILE A 248 1.17 10.61 -4.68
C ILE A 248 -0.19 11.21 -5.05
N LEU A 249 -0.86 10.57 -6.00
CA LEU A 249 -2.08 11.06 -6.65
C LEU A 249 -3.29 11.15 -5.73
N ALA A 250 -3.46 10.20 -4.82
CA ALA A 250 -4.50 10.23 -3.79
C ALA A 250 -3.81 10.26 -2.42
N PRO A 251 -3.58 11.45 -1.84
CA PRO A 251 -2.84 11.57 -0.59
C PRO A 251 -3.73 11.29 0.62
N GLU A 252 -3.09 10.87 1.71
CA GLU A 252 -3.64 10.96 3.06
C GLU A 252 -3.57 12.41 3.57
N SER A 253 -4.41 12.72 4.56
CA SER A 253 -4.57 14.09 5.03
C SER A 253 -3.59 14.48 6.15
N SER A 254 -2.98 13.52 6.84
CA SER A 254 -2.22 13.70 8.09
C SER A 254 -3.08 14.32 9.21
N PHE A 255 -2.44 14.74 10.30
CA PHE A 255 -3.10 15.48 11.36
C PHE A 255 -3.39 16.94 10.95
N GLY A 256 -4.28 17.59 11.68
CA GLY A 256 -4.59 19.01 11.53
C GLY A 256 -3.43 19.93 11.91
N THR A 257 -3.73 21.13 12.40
CA THR A 257 -2.68 22.05 12.90
C THR A 257 -1.81 21.41 13.99
N SER A 258 -2.43 20.64 14.88
CA SER A 258 -1.79 19.63 15.73
C SER A 258 -2.77 18.50 15.99
N TYR A 259 -2.30 17.40 16.60
CA TYR A 259 -3.20 16.30 16.97
C TYR A 259 -4.27 16.72 18.02
N SER A 260 -4.06 17.83 18.74
CA SER A 260 -4.93 18.32 19.81
C SER A 260 -5.93 19.39 19.39
N THR A 261 -5.83 19.94 18.17
CA THR A 261 -6.69 21.02 17.70
C THR A 261 -8.03 20.51 17.15
N ARG A 262 -9.04 21.38 17.11
CA ARG A 262 -10.41 21.00 16.69
C ARG A 262 -10.50 20.55 15.24
N ASP A 263 -9.74 21.16 14.35
CA ASP A 263 -9.63 20.71 12.95
C ASP A 263 -9.19 19.25 12.83
N ASN A 264 -8.31 18.79 13.72
CA ASN A 264 -7.94 17.38 13.79
C ASN A 264 -9.10 16.50 14.26
N GLN A 265 -9.75 16.93 15.34
CA GLN A 265 -10.83 16.17 15.97
C GLN A 265 -12.10 16.12 15.13
N ASP A 266 -12.39 17.17 14.35
CA ASP A 266 -13.61 17.30 13.57
C ASP A 266 -13.42 16.85 12.11
N TYR A 267 -12.20 16.93 11.54
CA TYR A 267 -11.93 16.62 10.13
C TYR A 267 -10.72 15.71 9.90
N TYR A 268 -9.49 16.17 10.16
CA TYR A 268 -8.26 15.51 9.65
C TYR A 268 -8.07 14.07 10.12
N ALA A 269 -8.52 13.73 11.33
CA ALA A 269 -8.45 12.38 11.87
C ALA A 269 -9.79 11.61 11.77
N ARG A 270 -10.71 12.06 10.88
CA ARG A 270 -12.07 11.53 10.71
C ARG A 270 -12.32 11.15 9.25
N PHE A 271 -13.25 10.20 9.05
CA PHE A 271 -13.58 9.64 7.74
C PHE A 271 -13.66 10.63 6.56
N PRO A 272 -14.25 11.84 6.69
CA PRO A 272 -14.39 12.77 5.55
C PRO A 272 -13.06 13.31 5.00
N ALA A 273 -11.93 13.07 5.68
CA ALA A 273 -10.58 13.42 5.23
C ALA A 273 -9.84 12.25 4.55
N HIS A 274 -10.48 11.09 4.40
CA HIS A 274 -9.84 9.85 3.96
C HIS A 274 -10.54 9.25 2.73
N ASN A 275 -9.77 8.54 1.90
CA ASN A 275 -10.27 7.87 0.68
C ASN A 275 -10.96 6.55 1.03
N THR A 276 -12.19 6.61 1.54
CA THR A 276 -12.92 5.45 2.07
C THR A 276 -14.44 5.54 1.80
N VAL A 277 -15.23 4.62 2.38
CA VAL A 277 -16.70 4.65 2.33
C VAL A 277 -17.28 4.97 3.71
N ILE A 278 -18.13 6.00 3.74
CA ILE A 278 -18.87 6.45 4.93
C ILE A 278 -20.30 5.90 4.88
N VAL A 279 -20.75 5.32 5.99
CA VAL A 279 -22.10 4.77 6.16
C VAL A 279 -22.98 5.81 6.82
N ASP A 280 -24.13 6.09 6.21
CA ASP A 280 -25.16 7.01 6.70
C ASP A 280 -24.70 8.44 7.00
N GLY A 281 -23.48 8.81 6.56
CA GLY A 281 -22.85 10.07 6.90
C GLY A 281 -22.35 10.16 8.34
N ILE A 282 -22.27 9.04 9.08
CA ILE A 282 -22.04 9.01 10.53
C ILE A 282 -20.96 8.02 11.00
N SER A 283 -20.28 7.29 10.11
CA SER A 283 -19.21 6.35 10.49
C SER A 283 -18.13 7.04 11.32
N ASP A 284 -17.84 6.51 12.51
CA ASP A 284 -16.92 7.14 13.45
C ASP A 284 -16.50 6.21 14.59
N TYR A 285 -15.31 6.44 15.14
CA TYR A 285 -14.79 5.77 16.34
C TYR A 285 -13.62 6.54 16.95
N GLY A 286 -13.03 6.01 18.01
CA GLY A 286 -11.88 6.65 18.66
C GLY A 286 -10.67 6.75 17.72
N MET A 287 -10.15 7.97 17.54
CA MET A 287 -8.79 8.20 17.04
C MET A 287 -7.79 8.00 18.20
N MET A 288 -6.51 7.78 17.89
CA MET A 288 -5.45 7.46 18.86
C MET A 288 -5.70 6.14 19.62
N ARG A 289 -4.68 5.28 19.70
CA ARG A 289 -4.77 3.95 20.35
C ARG A 289 -6.00 3.16 19.90
N SER A 290 -6.25 3.18 18.60
CA SER A 290 -7.42 2.54 18.00
C SER A 290 -7.27 1.02 18.00
N ASN A 291 -8.40 0.32 18.08
CA ASN A 291 -8.49 -1.14 18.06
C ASN A 291 -9.47 -1.64 17.00
N HIS A 292 -9.41 -1.05 15.80
CA HIS A 292 -10.25 -1.38 14.66
C HIS A 292 -9.39 -1.75 13.44
N PRO A 293 -8.61 -2.85 13.50
CA PRO A 293 -7.88 -3.35 12.34
C PRO A 293 -8.86 -3.95 11.31
N TYR A 294 -8.49 -3.90 10.04
CA TYR A 294 -9.08 -4.79 9.04
C TYR A 294 -8.39 -6.17 9.10
N LYS A 295 -9.06 -7.17 8.53
CA LYS A 295 -8.48 -8.49 8.24
C LYS A 295 -8.07 -8.56 6.77
N LEU A 296 -6.84 -8.98 6.48
CA LEU A 296 -6.45 -9.38 5.13
C LEU A 296 -7.12 -10.71 4.77
N LEU A 297 -7.92 -10.73 3.71
CA LEU A 297 -8.64 -11.93 3.25
C LEU A 297 -7.80 -12.71 2.22
N SER A 298 -7.25 -12.00 1.23
CA SER A 298 -6.46 -12.58 0.16
C SER A 298 -5.56 -11.53 -0.47
N CYS A 299 -4.39 -11.93 -0.97
CA CYS A 299 -3.52 -11.05 -1.73
C CYS A 299 -2.67 -11.82 -2.75
N TYR A 300 -2.16 -11.09 -3.74
CA TYR A 300 -1.08 -11.54 -4.60
C TYR A 300 -0.18 -10.35 -4.99
N PRO A 301 1.15 -10.52 -4.96
CA PRO A 301 1.84 -11.71 -4.44
C PRO A 301 1.68 -11.81 -2.90
N VAL A 302 2.21 -12.86 -2.31
CA VAL A 302 2.18 -13.04 -0.84
C VAL A 302 3.01 -11.97 -0.13
N HIS A 303 2.72 -11.76 1.16
CA HIS A 303 3.48 -10.84 2.01
C HIS A 303 5.00 -11.08 1.90
N GLY A 304 5.77 -10.01 1.70
CA GLY A 304 7.22 -10.04 1.63
C GLY A 304 7.79 -10.49 0.27
N ASP A 305 6.96 -10.82 -0.72
CA ASP A 305 7.46 -11.15 -2.06
C ASP A 305 8.06 -9.93 -2.75
N ASN A 306 9.33 -10.03 -3.12
CA ASN A 306 10.08 -8.99 -3.84
C ASN A 306 10.53 -9.47 -5.23
N THR A 307 9.94 -10.56 -5.73
CA THR A 307 10.38 -11.23 -6.95
C THR A 307 9.74 -10.60 -8.20
N SER A 308 10.01 -11.13 -9.38
CA SER A 308 9.33 -10.65 -10.60
C SER A 308 7.83 -10.96 -10.55
N LEU A 309 7.03 -10.05 -11.10
CA LEU A 309 5.57 -10.18 -11.23
C LEU A 309 5.18 -10.58 -12.66
N PRO A 310 5.01 -11.86 -13.00
CA PRO A 310 4.41 -12.26 -14.26
C PRO A 310 3.06 -11.57 -14.46
N GLY A 311 2.84 -10.98 -15.64
CA GLY A 311 1.64 -10.21 -15.96
C GLY A 311 1.56 -8.82 -15.33
N GLY A 312 2.50 -8.47 -14.43
CA GLY A 312 2.49 -7.18 -13.74
C GLY A 312 1.20 -6.93 -12.94
N VAL A 313 0.62 -8.00 -12.39
CA VAL A 313 -0.61 -7.97 -11.59
C VAL A 313 -0.28 -7.99 -10.11
N THR A 314 -0.97 -7.15 -9.34
CA THR A 314 -1.10 -7.27 -7.88
C THR A 314 -2.57 -7.18 -7.51
N PHE A 315 -2.99 -7.81 -6.42
CA PHE A 315 -4.29 -7.52 -5.81
C PHE A 315 -4.26 -7.77 -4.29
N ALA A 316 -5.15 -7.09 -3.57
CA ALA A 316 -5.41 -7.33 -2.16
C ALA A 316 -6.90 -7.15 -1.87
N ARG A 317 -7.45 -8.02 -1.01
CA ARG A 317 -8.82 -7.94 -0.50
C ARG A 317 -8.78 -7.91 1.03
N VAL A 318 -9.40 -6.89 1.61
CA VAL A 318 -9.47 -6.72 3.07
C VAL A 318 -10.92 -6.58 3.53
N ALA A 319 -11.19 -7.00 4.77
CA ALA A 319 -12.50 -6.88 5.40
C ALA A 319 -12.42 -6.09 6.72
N PHE A 320 -13.37 -5.20 6.92
CA PHE A 320 -13.45 -4.31 8.07
C PHE A 320 -14.88 -4.26 8.59
N THR A 321 -15.05 -4.15 9.91
CA THR A 321 -16.36 -3.87 10.51
C THR A 321 -16.36 -2.45 11.03
N GLU A 322 -17.13 -1.57 10.38
CA GLU A 322 -17.32 -0.20 10.82
C GLU A 322 -18.15 -0.20 12.11
N PRO A 323 -17.58 0.25 13.24
CA PRO A 323 -18.16 -0.01 14.56
C PRO A 323 -19.39 0.84 14.88
N LYS A 324 -19.53 2.05 14.31
CA LYS A 324 -20.65 2.95 14.64
C LYS A 324 -21.98 2.42 14.16
N THR A 325 -22.01 1.91 12.93
CA THR A 325 -23.22 1.42 12.26
C THR A 325 -23.27 -0.10 12.19
N ASN A 326 -22.22 -0.78 12.68
CA ASN A 326 -22.02 -2.23 12.53
C ASN A 326 -22.11 -2.65 11.05
N ALA A 327 -21.43 -1.90 10.18
CA ALA A 327 -21.37 -2.20 8.76
C ALA A 327 -20.21 -3.12 8.44
N ARG A 328 -20.51 -4.21 7.71
CA ARG A 328 -19.49 -5.03 7.06
C ARG A 328 -19.01 -4.30 5.82
N GLN A 329 -17.70 -4.13 5.71
CA GLN A 329 -17.04 -3.48 4.59
C GLN A 329 -15.97 -4.40 4.03
N GLU A 330 -15.87 -4.45 2.71
CA GLU A 330 -14.77 -5.10 2.02
C GLU A 330 -14.22 -4.18 0.94
N ARG A 331 -12.90 -4.16 0.79
CA ARG A 331 -12.24 -3.45 -0.29
C ARG A 331 -11.29 -4.39 -1.00
N LEU A 332 -11.46 -4.52 -2.31
CA LEU A 332 -10.51 -5.15 -3.19
C LEU A 332 -9.83 -4.09 -4.03
N THR A 333 -8.50 -4.11 -4.06
CA THR A 333 -7.70 -3.28 -4.95
C THR A 333 -6.82 -4.16 -5.83
N SER A 334 -6.52 -3.70 -7.04
CA SER A 334 -5.62 -4.38 -7.96
C SER A 334 -4.89 -3.38 -8.86
N MET A 335 -3.66 -3.70 -9.25
CA MET A 335 -2.93 -2.97 -10.30
C MET A 335 -2.56 -3.94 -11.42
N VAL A 336 -2.73 -3.51 -12.67
CA VAL A 336 -2.52 -4.36 -13.85
C VAL A 336 -1.73 -3.62 -14.91
N ARG A 337 -0.49 -4.05 -15.15
CA ARG A 337 0.34 -3.48 -16.22
C ARG A 337 -0.25 -3.80 -17.59
N THR A 338 -0.34 -2.77 -18.42
CA THR A 338 -0.67 -2.86 -19.86
C THR A 338 0.58 -2.72 -20.72
N SER A 339 1.65 -2.12 -20.19
CA SER A 339 2.99 -2.07 -20.79
C SER A 339 4.07 -1.88 -19.71
N GLU A 340 5.33 -1.68 -20.12
CA GLU A 340 6.41 -1.30 -19.20
C GLU A 340 6.18 0.06 -18.52
N THR A 341 5.44 0.97 -19.16
CA THR A 341 5.24 2.37 -18.70
C THR A 341 3.80 2.71 -18.34
N SER A 342 2.86 1.77 -18.56
CA SER A 342 1.43 1.99 -18.39
C SER A 342 0.77 0.86 -17.61
N ALA A 343 -0.19 1.23 -16.76
CA ALA A 343 -1.09 0.31 -16.08
C ALA A 343 -2.39 1.03 -15.74
N TYR A 344 -3.41 0.25 -15.39
CA TYR A 344 -4.58 0.76 -14.70
C TYR A 344 -4.67 0.11 -13.31
N MET A 345 -5.50 0.71 -12.47
CA MET A 345 -5.77 0.23 -11.13
C MET A 345 -7.26 0.04 -10.95
N VAL A 346 -7.66 -0.94 -10.15
CA VAL A 346 -9.05 -1.30 -9.86
C VAL A 346 -9.28 -1.14 -8.37
N ASP A 347 -10.41 -0.54 -8.00
CA ASP A 347 -10.91 -0.46 -6.62
C ASP A 347 -12.37 -0.88 -6.57
N ILE A 348 -12.67 -1.91 -5.79
CA ILE A 348 -14.02 -2.44 -5.59
C ILE A 348 -14.32 -2.37 -4.09
N PHE A 349 -15.23 -1.49 -3.71
CA PHE A 349 -15.63 -1.28 -2.33
C PHE A 349 -17.07 -1.74 -2.11
N ARG A 350 -17.24 -2.72 -1.21
CA ARG A 350 -18.52 -3.23 -0.73
C ARG A 350 -18.80 -2.74 0.68
N SER A 351 -20.05 -2.38 0.95
CA SER A 351 -20.48 -1.96 2.30
C SER A 351 -21.96 -2.22 2.52
N ALA A 352 -22.33 -2.83 3.65
CA ALA A 352 -23.70 -2.97 4.09
C ALA A 352 -23.76 -3.02 5.61
N ARG A 353 -24.82 -2.46 6.22
CA ARG A 353 -25.03 -2.70 7.65
C ARG A 353 -25.51 -4.12 7.87
N ASN A 354 -25.01 -4.75 8.93
CA ASN A 354 -25.47 -6.08 9.29
C ASN A 354 -26.95 -6.11 9.71
N ASP A 355 -27.51 -4.95 10.10
CA ASP A 355 -28.92 -4.79 10.48
C ASP A 355 -29.83 -4.38 9.31
N GLY A 356 -29.29 -4.09 8.12
CA GLY A 356 -30.05 -3.65 6.94
C GLY A 356 -30.73 -2.29 7.08
N LYS A 357 -30.34 -1.46 8.07
CA LYS A 357 -30.99 -0.17 8.37
C LYS A 357 -30.34 1.02 7.69
N GLU A 358 -29.40 0.78 6.78
CA GLU A 358 -28.69 1.82 6.05
C GLU A 358 -29.66 2.70 5.24
N LYS A 359 -29.36 3.99 5.23
CA LYS A 359 -29.98 5.00 4.38
C LYS A 359 -29.11 5.26 3.16
N LYS A 360 -27.79 5.39 3.38
CA LYS A 360 -26.83 5.72 2.32
C LYS A 360 -25.43 5.19 2.61
N HIS A 361 -24.66 5.05 1.54
CA HIS A 361 -23.22 4.87 1.55
C HIS A 361 -22.58 5.92 0.65
N GLU A 362 -21.47 6.51 1.08
CA GLU A 362 -20.78 7.58 0.34
C GLU A 362 -19.31 7.19 0.15
N TYR A 363 -18.90 6.95 -1.09
CA TYR A 363 -17.52 6.71 -1.47
C TYR A 363 -16.80 8.05 -1.66
N PHE A 364 -15.72 8.26 -0.90
CA PHE A 364 -14.87 9.45 -0.95
C PHE A 364 -13.57 9.15 -1.68
N TYR A 365 -13.22 10.03 -2.62
CA TYR A 365 -11.91 10.03 -3.28
C TYR A 365 -11.39 11.45 -3.46
N HIS A 366 -10.37 11.77 -2.68
CA HIS A 366 -9.55 12.97 -2.69
C HIS A 366 -8.34 12.74 -3.61
N SER A 367 -8.14 13.64 -4.57
CA SER A 367 -6.97 13.64 -5.44
C SER A 367 -6.16 14.91 -5.22
N ILE A 368 -4.85 14.86 -5.50
CA ILE A 368 -4.12 16.09 -5.84
C ILE A 368 -4.61 16.60 -7.20
N GLY A 369 -4.30 17.87 -7.49
CA GLY A 369 -4.66 18.53 -8.74
C GLY A 369 -5.46 19.80 -8.50
N GLN A 370 -5.86 20.46 -9.57
CA GLN A 370 -6.53 21.75 -9.53
C GLN A 370 -7.97 21.69 -10.05
N GLU A 371 -8.27 20.73 -10.94
CA GLU A 371 -9.58 20.62 -11.57
C GLU A 371 -10.07 19.18 -11.64
N ILE A 372 -11.39 19.03 -11.58
CA ILE A 372 -12.11 17.77 -11.74
C ILE A 372 -13.19 17.93 -12.82
N ASP A 373 -13.12 17.08 -13.84
CA ASP A 373 -14.14 16.98 -14.87
C ASP A 373 -14.96 15.71 -14.65
N VAL A 374 -16.27 15.86 -14.42
CA VAL A 374 -17.19 14.71 -14.31
C VAL A 374 -17.96 14.58 -15.63
N MET A 375 -17.84 13.42 -16.29
CA MET A 375 -18.40 13.14 -17.61
C MET A 375 -19.21 11.84 -17.63
N ASN A 376 -20.10 11.70 -18.61
CA ASN A 376 -20.68 10.41 -18.97
C ASN A 376 -19.70 9.57 -19.81
N THR A 377 -20.07 8.32 -20.11
CA THR A 377 -19.25 7.40 -20.94
C THR A 377 -19.05 7.85 -22.39
N MET A 378 -19.83 8.82 -22.88
CA MET A 378 -19.63 9.45 -24.19
C MET A 378 -18.67 10.65 -24.15
N GLY A 379 -18.08 10.96 -22.98
CA GLY A 379 -17.18 12.09 -22.80
C GLY A 379 -17.87 13.45 -22.68
N GLN A 380 -19.19 13.48 -22.50
CA GLN A 380 -19.92 14.73 -22.29
C GLN A 380 -19.89 15.09 -20.81
N ARG A 381 -19.46 16.33 -20.49
CA ARG A 381 -19.45 16.85 -19.12
C ARG A 381 -20.87 16.86 -18.54
N LEU A 382 -21.01 16.35 -17.32
CA LEU A 382 -22.25 16.44 -16.56
C LEU A 382 -22.39 17.85 -15.98
N ILE A 383 -23.61 18.38 -15.99
CA ILE A 383 -23.92 19.68 -15.39
C ILE A 383 -24.25 19.44 -13.91
N LEU A 384 -23.34 19.85 -13.03
CA LEU A 384 -23.54 19.79 -11.58
C LEU A 384 -24.03 21.16 -11.07
N SER A 385 -25.00 21.14 -10.15
CA SER A 385 -25.55 22.35 -9.52
C SER A 385 -25.02 22.52 -8.09
N PRO A 386 -24.82 23.77 -7.61
CA PRO A 386 -24.49 24.01 -6.20
C PRO A 386 -25.49 23.34 -5.23
N THR A 387 -25.01 22.90 -4.07
CA THR A 387 -25.85 22.27 -3.03
C THR A 387 -25.36 22.55 -1.61
N ASP A 388 -26.28 22.52 -0.66
CA ASP A 388 -26.02 22.58 0.79
C ASP A 388 -26.00 21.20 1.46
N GLU A 389 -26.16 20.12 0.68
CA GLU A 389 -25.98 18.74 1.17
C GLU A 389 -24.56 18.49 1.69
N LEU A 390 -24.32 17.29 2.24
CA LEU A 390 -23.04 16.90 2.82
C LEU A 390 -22.71 17.84 4.00
N SER A 391 -23.54 17.89 5.04
CA SER A 391 -23.37 18.85 6.14
C SER A 391 -23.92 18.31 7.47
N SER A 392 -23.28 18.71 8.56
CA SER A 392 -23.74 18.33 9.90
C SER A 392 -25.10 18.91 10.26
N ALA A 393 -25.49 20.04 9.67
CA ALA A 393 -26.83 20.59 9.80
C ALA A 393 -27.93 19.66 9.24
N LEU A 394 -27.54 18.74 8.35
CA LEU A 394 -28.41 17.74 7.73
C LEU A 394 -28.21 16.33 8.30
N GLY A 395 -27.46 16.21 9.40
CA GLY A 395 -27.25 14.95 10.13
C GLY A 395 -25.99 14.19 9.77
N ASP A 396 -25.13 14.72 8.90
CA ASP A 396 -23.80 14.16 8.65
C ASP A 396 -22.82 14.51 9.78
N MET A 397 -21.63 13.92 9.77
CA MET A 397 -20.57 14.30 10.70
C MET A 397 -20.05 15.71 10.44
N LYS A 398 -19.50 16.35 11.48
CA LYS A 398 -18.88 17.68 11.38
C LYS A 398 -17.80 17.80 10.31
N GLY A 399 -17.05 16.73 10.03
CA GLY A 399 -16.03 16.75 8.97
C GLY A 399 -16.58 17.11 7.60
N TYR A 400 -17.86 16.87 7.33
CA TYR A 400 -18.52 17.27 6.08
C TYR A 400 -18.63 18.80 5.91
N ASP A 401 -18.61 19.57 7.01
CA ASP A 401 -18.69 21.03 6.96
C ASP A 401 -17.36 21.68 6.52
N TYR A 402 -16.28 20.91 6.46
CA TYR A 402 -14.99 21.36 5.93
C TYR A 402 -14.93 21.35 4.41
N LEU A 403 -15.84 20.60 3.76
CA LEU A 403 -15.95 20.53 2.31
C LEU A 403 -16.52 21.85 1.76
N LYS A 404 -15.92 22.36 0.69
CA LYS A 404 -16.31 23.62 0.04
C LYS A 404 -16.76 23.40 -1.40
N ASN A 405 -17.37 24.44 -1.97
CA ASN A 405 -17.76 24.50 -3.38
C ASN A 405 -18.53 23.26 -3.84
N LYS A 406 -19.45 22.78 -3.00
CA LYS A 406 -20.18 21.53 -3.18
C LYS A 406 -21.13 21.65 -4.37
N LYS A 407 -20.97 20.75 -5.34
CA LYS A 407 -21.84 20.64 -6.50
C LYS A 407 -22.35 19.20 -6.63
N VAL A 408 -23.56 19.03 -7.14
CA VAL A 408 -24.25 17.75 -7.19
C VAL A 408 -24.98 17.52 -8.51
N VAL A 409 -25.10 16.25 -8.89
CA VAL A 409 -26.03 15.78 -9.93
C VAL A 409 -26.57 14.40 -9.56
N LEU A 410 -27.88 14.18 -9.77
CA LEU A 410 -28.47 12.84 -9.71
C LEU A 410 -28.17 12.14 -11.03
N TYR A 411 -27.33 11.11 -11.00
CA TYR A 411 -26.90 10.41 -12.21
C TYR A 411 -26.62 8.94 -11.89
N GLY A 412 -27.48 8.06 -12.42
CA GLY A 412 -27.38 6.61 -12.20
C GLY A 412 -26.57 5.85 -13.26
N GLY A 413 -26.10 6.54 -14.31
CA GLY A 413 -25.27 5.94 -15.35
C GLY A 413 -23.81 5.82 -14.95
N ASP A 414 -23.04 5.06 -15.73
CA ASP A 414 -21.59 4.99 -15.59
C ASP A 414 -20.98 6.37 -15.84
N ILE A 415 -19.97 6.73 -15.04
CA ILE A 415 -19.27 8.02 -15.15
C ILE A 415 -17.80 7.82 -15.46
N MET A 416 -17.19 8.83 -16.07
CA MET A 416 -15.75 9.00 -16.15
C MET A 416 -15.40 10.36 -15.54
N THR A 417 -14.52 10.35 -14.56
CA THR A 417 -14.01 11.55 -13.90
C THR A 417 -12.55 11.73 -14.29
N ARG A 418 -12.14 12.94 -14.67
CA ARG A 418 -10.74 13.28 -14.89
C ARG A 418 -10.26 14.26 -13.83
N PHE A 419 -9.20 13.89 -13.13
CA PHE A 419 -8.44 14.82 -12.28
C PHE A 419 -7.27 15.37 -13.09
N ASN A 420 -7.15 16.70 -13.15
CA ASN A 420 -6.09 17.39 -13.88
C ASN A 420 -5.06 17.92 -12.88
N VAL A 421 -3.81 17.48 -13.02
CA VAL A 421 -2.66 17.93 -12.24
C VAL A 421 -1.73 18.68 -13.18
N ASN A 422 -1.88 20.00 -13.20
CA ASN A 422 -1.04 20.87 -14.02
C ASN A 422 0.26 21.15 -13.29
N LEU A 423 1.41 20.95 -13.96
CA LEU A 423 2.74 21.07 -13.37
C LEU A 423 3.59 22.12 -14.09
N GLU A 424 4.35 22.88 -13.33
CA GLU A 424 5.36 23.79 -13.85
C GLU A 424 6.63 23.01 -14.23
N ASN A 425 7.11 23.21 -15.45
CA ASN A 425 8.36 22.63 -15.97
C ASN A 425 8.42 21.09 -16.00
N GLN A 426 7.27 20.42 -15.90
CA GLN A 426 7.10 18.96 -15.99
C GLN A 426 5.85 18.66 -16.82
N ASP A 427 5.67 17.39 -17.21
CA ASP A 427 4.48 16.97 -17.93
C ASP A 427 3.26 16.98 -17.00
N ASP A 428 2.16 17.58 -17.42
CA ASP A 428 0.89 17.48 -16.70
C ASP A 428 0.50 16.02 -16.51
N VAL A 429 -0.05 15.71 -15.34
CA VAL A 429 -0.54 14.38 -15.00
C VAL A 429 -2.06 14.38 -14.97
N PHE A 430 -2.66 13.37 -15.58
CA PHE A 430 -4.10 13.16 -15.63
C PHE A 430 -4.43 11.83 -14.98
N VAL A 431 -5.53 11.79 -14.22
CA VAL A 431 -6.10 10.55 -13.69
C VAL A 431 -7.51 10.41 -14.21
N ASP A 432 -7.70 9.50 -15.17
CA ASP A 432 -9.05 9.11 -15.59
C ASP A 432 -9.55 8.01 -14.65
N MET A 433 -10.69 8.24 -14.03
CA MET A 433 -11.40 7.33 -13.15
C MET A 433 -12.76 6.98 -13.75
N TRP A 434 -12.93 5.77 -14.24
CA TRP A 434 -14.25 5.24 -14.60
C TRP A 434 -14.90 4.64 -13.38
N MET A 435 -16.19 4.92 -13.17
CA MET A 435 -16.97 4.27 -12.12
C MET A 435 -18.28 3.71 -12.66
N LYS A 436 -18.59 2.46 -12.28
CA LYS A 436 -19.87 1.83 -12.59
C LYS A 436 -21.03 2.60 -11.96
N GLY A 437 -22.05 2.91 -12.74
CA GLY A 437 -23.29 3.52 -12.32
C GLY A 437 -24.29 2.50 -11.78
N TYR A 438 -25.20 2.99 -10.94
CA TYR A 438 -26.36 2.25 -10.48
C TYR A 438 -27.56 3.20 -10.30
N PRO A 439 -28.80 2.70 -10.42
CA PRO A 439 -29.99 3.51 -10.18
C PRO A 439 -29.96 4.21 -8.82
N GLY A 440 -30.32 5.50 -8.79
CA GLY A 440 -30.39 6.29 -7.56
C GLY A 440 -29.05 6.76 -6.99
N ARG A 441 -27.96 6.69 -7.77
CA ARG A 441 -26.69 7.34 -7.40
C ARG A 441 -26.72 8.85 -7.57
N THR A 442 -26.05 9.52 -6.65
CA THR A 442 -25.83 10.96 -6.66
C THR A 442 -24.33 11.22 -6.67
N ILE A 443 -23.89 12.07 -7.60
CA ILE A 443 -22.48 12.38 -7.79
C ILE A 443 -22.23 13.80 -7.28
N PHE A 444 -21.21 13.95 -6.44
CA PHE A 444 -20.77 15.23 -5.93
C PHE A 444 -19.33 15.52 -6.34
N SER A 445 -19.10 16.79 -6.67
CA SER A 445 -17.77 17.37 -6.80
C SER A 445 -17.63 18.40 -5.70
N VAL A 446 -16.57 18.29 -4.89
CA VAL A 446 -16.31 19.19 -3.77
C VAL A 446 -14.82 19.54 -3.72
N GLU A 447 -14.49 20.60 -2.98
CA GLU A 447 -13.11 20.91 -2.58
C GLU A 447 -12.93 20.54 -1.12
N ALA A 448 -12.07 19.55 -0.85
CA ALA A 448 -11.65 19.22 0.50
C ALA A 448 -10.48 20.13 0.94
N PRO A 449 -10.27 20.34 2.24
CA PRO A 449 -9.05 20.95 2.76
C PRO A 449 -7.78 20.32 2.16
N LYS A 450 -6.71 21.12 2.09
CA LYS A 450 -5.39 20.62 1.66
C LYS A 450 -4.93 19.46 2.57
N SER A 451 -4.14 18.55 2.01
CA SER A 451 -3.42 17.56 2.80
C SER A 451 -2.27 18.21 3.56
N ASN A 452 -2.19 17.95 4.88
CA ASN A 452 -1.03 18.35 5.70
C ASN A 452 0.10 17.30 5.65
N ALA A 453 -0.12 16.15 5.00
CA ALA A 453 0.91 15.15 4.73
C ALA A 453 1.88 15.64 3.64
N LEU A 454 1.40 16.46 2.71
CA LEU A 454 2.19 17.08 1.64
C LEU A 454 3.11 18.15 2.24
N VAL A 455 4.41 17.93 2.11
CA VAL A 455 5.47 18.85 2.55
C VAL A 455 6.44 19.15 1.42
N LYS A 456 7.23 20.22 1.56
CA LYS A 456 8.24 20.59 0.57
C LYS A 456 9.10 19.39 0.18
N GLY A 457 9.23 19.16 -1.12
CA GLY A 457 9.98 18.03 -1.69
C GLY A 457 9.25 16.68 -1.72
N SER A 458 8.00 16.60 -1.25
CA SER A 458 7.13 15.43 -1.43
C SER A 458 6.33 15.46 -2.73
N VAL A 459 5.97 16.67 -3.17
CA VAL A 459 5.29 16.99 -4.42
C VAL A 459 5.84 18.32 -4.96
N PRO A 460 5.60 18.66 -6.25
CA PRO A 460 5.85 20.00 -6.78
C PRO A 460 5.23 21.11 -5.91
N ASP A 461 5.94 22.23 -5.76
CA ASP A 461 5.64 23.28 -4.77
C ASP A 461 4.25 23.92 -5.01
N GLU A 462 3.81 24.01 -6.26
CA GLU A 462 2.51 24.52 -6.68
C GLU A 462 1.33 23.68 -6.18
N LEU A 463 1.55 22.44 -5.73
CA LEU A 463 0.50 21.56 -5.19
C LEU A 463 0.40 21.61 -3.66
N LEU A 464 1.42 22.11 -2.95
CA LEU A 464 1.55 21.96 -1.48
C LEU A 464 0.41 22.56 -0.66
N ASN A 465 -0.21 23.63 -1.16
CA ASN A 465 -1.25 24.36 -0.43
C ASN A 465 -2.60 24.38 -1.14
N CYS A 466 -2.76 23.56 -2.17
CA CYS A 466 -4.02 23.44 -2.90
C CYS A 466 -5.06 22.67 -2.08
N PRO A 467 -6.34 23.12 -2.07
CA PRO A 467 -7.46 22.25 -1.73
C PRO A 467 -7.44 20.98 -2.60
N LEU A 468 -7.95 19.87 -2.08
CA LEU A 468 -7.99 18.61 -2.81
C LEU A 468 -9.30 18.49 -3.62
N PRO A 469 -9.26 18.45 -4.96
CA PRO A 469 -10.44 18.08 -5.74
C PRO A 469 -10.93 16.69 -5.31
N THR A 470 -12.20 16.61 -4.92
CA THR A 470 -12.76 15.41 -4.31
C THR A 470 -14.04 15.00 -5.02
N LEU A 471 -14.09 13.73 -5.42
CA LEU A 471 -15.30 13.06 -5.91
C LEU A 471 -15.96 12.35 -4.73
N ILE A 472 -17.25 12.61 -4.51
CA ILE A 472 -18.07 11.82 -3.59
C ILE A 472 -19.20 11.16 -4.38
N VAL A 473 -19.30 9.84 -4.30
CA VAL A 473 -20.39 9.09 -4.94
C VAL A 473 -21.28 8.52 -3.85
N ARG A 474 -22.50 9.06 -3.77
CA ARG A 474 -23.51 8.55 -2.85
C ARG A 474 -24.34 7.47 -3.53
N GLN A 475 -24.51 6.36 -2.82
CA GLN A 475 -25.49 5.35 -3.10
C GLN A 475 -26.58 5.34 -2.03
N ARG A 476 -27.84 5.24 -2.44
CA ARG A 476 -28.96 4.99 -1.54
C ARG A 476 -29.01 3.50 -1.17
N GLY A 477 -29.22 3.21 0.12
CA GLY A 477 -29.20 1.85 0.67
C GLY A 477 -27.78 1.27 0.74
N GLU A 478 -27.68 -0.07 0.77
CA GLU A 478 -26.39 -0.78 0.79
C GLU A 478 -25.59 -0.61 -0.50
N ALA A 479 -24.29 -0.86 -0.39
CA ALA A 479 -23.32 -0.96 -1.47
C ALA A 479 -22.61 -2.32 -1.49
N TRP A 480 -23.30 -3.39 -1.12
CA TRP A 480 -22.81 -4.76 -1.20
C TRP A 480 -23.17 -5.41 -2.55
N SER A 481 -24.47 -5.42 -2.89
CA SER A 481 -25.03 -5.89 -4.15
C SER A 481 -24.78 -4.95 -5.33
N ARG A 482 -24.51 -3.68 -5.00
CA ARG A 482 -24.23 -2.59 -5.95
C ARG A 482 -22.95 -1.87 -5.53
N PRO A 483 -21.78 -2.52 -5.54
CA PRO A 483 -20.55 -1.95 -5.01
C PRO A 483 -20.11 -0.68 -5.74
N PHE A 484 -19.27 0.11 -5.09
CA PHE A 484 -18.47 1.10 -5.78
C PHE A 484 -17.37 0.35 -6.55
N VAL A 485 -17.34 0.53 -7.86
CA VAL A 485 -16.39 -0.14 -8.76
C VAL A 485 -15.71 0.94 -9.58
N ALA A 486 -14.45 1.20 -9.30
CA ALA A 486 -13.65 2.22 -9.94
C ALA A 486 -12.45 1.62 -10.68
N VAL A 487 -12.13 2.17 -11.84
CA VAL A 487 -10.89 1.89 -12.58
C VAL A 487 -10.16 3.21 -12.79
N PHE A 488 -8.93 3.30 -12.29
CA PHE A 488 -8.05 4.47 -12.41
C PHE A 488 -7.00 4.23 -13.49
N TYR A 489 -6.76 5.24 -14.31
CA TYR A 489 -5.71 5.24 -15.33
C TYR A 489 -4.94 6.57 -15.28
N PRO A 490 -3.78 6.59 -14.61
CA PRO A 490 -2.89 7.74 -14.62
C PRO A 490 -2.03 7.78 -15.89
N TYR A 491 -1.89 8.96 -16.49
CA TYR A 491 -1.04 9.19 -17.67
C TYR A 491 -0.55 10.64 -17.72
N THR A 492 0.52 10.90 -18.48
CA THR A 492 1.04 12.27 -18.65
C THR A 492 0.63 12.89 -19.99
N SER A 493 0.74 14.21 -20.12
CA SER A 493 0.41 14.96 -21.35
C SER A 493 1.18 14.51 -22.59
N ASN A 494 2.42 14.02 -22.43
CA ASN A 494 3.27 13.53 -23.52
C ASN A 494 3.12 12.03 -23.79
N GLU A 495 2.36 11.30 -22.97
CA GLU A 495 2.13 9.88 -23.17
C GLU A 495 0.88 9.61 -24.04
N LYS A 496 0.98 8.61 -24.92
CA LYS A 496 -0.20 8.09 -25.60
C LYS A 496 -1.11 7.43 -24.57
N LYS A 497 -2.34 7.94 -24.43
CA LYS A 497 -3.38 7.30 -23.61
C LYS A 497 -3.69 5.89 -24.13
N LEU A 498 -3.28 4.83 -23.42
CA LEU A 498 -3.46 3.45 -23.87
C LEU A 498 -4.84 2.88 -23.52
N VAL A 499 -5.34 3.12 -22.30
CA VAL A 499 -6.71 2.72 -21.91
C VAL A 499 -7.72 3.65 -22.55
N LYS A 500 -8.68 3.08 -23.29
CA LYS A 500 -9.67 3.81 -24.09
C LYS A 500 -11.04 3.85 -23.44
N SER A 501 -11.49 2.72 -22.91
CA SER A 501 -12.79 2.63 -22.25
C SER A 501 -12.81 1.53 -21.21
N VAL A 502 -13.77 1.67 -20.30
CA VAL A 502 -14.11 0.67 -19.30
C VAL A 502 -15.61 0.39 -19.42
N ASP A 503 -15.96 -0.88 -19.58
CA ASP A 503 -17.34 -1.37 -19.58
C ASP A 503 -17.53 -2.35 -18.42
N TYR A 504 -18.78 -2.72 -18.13
CA TYR A 504 -19.10 -3.64 -17.04
C TYR A 504 -20.03 -4.76 -17.52
N PHE A 505 -19.91 -5.94 -16.93
CA PHE A 505 -20.79 -7.08 -17.18
C PHE A 505 -21.14 -7.82 -15.89
N GLY A 506 -22.10 -8.74 -15.98
CA GLY A 506 -22.67 -9.42 -14.81
C GLY A 506 -24.03 -8.83 -14.42
N GLY A 507 -24.33 -8.83 -13.12
CA GLY A 507 -25.64 -8.43 -12.58
C GLY A 507 -26.16 -9.31 -11.45
N GLN A 508 -25.36 -10.28 -11.01
CA GLN A 508 -25.62 -11.07 -9.80
C GLN A 508 -25.13 -10.27 -8.58
N GLU A 509 -25.82 -10.41 -7.45
CA GLU A 509 -25.54 -9.64 -6.22
C GLU A 509 -24.08 -9.72 -5.76
N ASN A 510 -23.47 -10.90 -5.84
CA ASN A 510 -22.12 -11.15 -5.31
C ASN A 510 -21.02 -11.13 -6.38
N PHE A 511 -21.31 -10.68 -7.60
CA PHE A 511 -20.37 -10.71 -8.73
C PHE A 511 -20.30 -9.39 -9.49
N ILE A 512 -19.08 -8.97 -9.84
CA ILE A 512 -18.79 -7.84 -10.72
C ILE A 512 -17.85 -8.27 -11.83
N GLY A 513 -18.23 -7.97 -13.07
CA GLY A 513 -17.37 -8.05 -14.24
C GLY A 513 -16.97 -6.66 -14.74
N ILE A 514 -15.69 -6.48 -15.08
CA ILE A 514 -15.14 -5.24 -15.66
C ILE A 514 -14.44 -5.59 -16.98
N ILE A 515 -14.60 -4.78 -18.00
CA ILE A 515 -13.88 -4.88 -19.28
C ILE A 515 -13.04 -3.63 -19.45
N VAL A 516 -11.72 -3.75 -19.42
CA VAL A 516 -10.81 -2.64 -19.70
C VAL A 516 -10.25 -2.80 -21.11
N LYS A 517 -10.59 -1.87 -22.00
CA LYS A 517 -10.09 -1.86 -23.38
C LYS A 517 -8.91 -0.92 -23.50
N SER A 518 -7.76 -1.46 -23.87
CA SER A 518 -6.56 -0.70 -24.21
C SER A 518 -6.20 -0.86 -25.69
N ASP A 519 -5.26 -0.06 -26.18
CA ASP A 519 -4.75 -0.16 -27.57
C ASP A 519 -4.18 -1.55 -27.90
N GLN A 520 -3.68 -2.29 -26.91
CA GLN A 520 -2.96 -3.55 -27.11
C GLN A 520 -3.77 -4.77 -26.70
N ARG A 521 -4.63 -4.62 -25.68
CA ARG A 521 -5.26 -5.72 -24.96
C ARG A 521 -6.64 -5.33 -24.45
N THR A 522 -7.57 -6.29 -24.45
CA THR A 522 -8.82 -6.21 -23.69
C THR A 522 -8.72 -7.12 -22.47
N ASP A 523 -8.90 -6.55 -21.29
CA ASP A 523 -8.90 -7.30 -20.03
C ASP A 523 -10.32 -7.51 -19.53
N TYR A 524 -10.70 -8.78 -19.34
CA TYR A 524 -11.91 -9.19 -18.66
C TYR A 524 -11.58 -9.53 -17.22
N ILE A 525 -12.10 -8.73 -16.30
CA ILE A 525 -11.82 -8.84 -14.88
C ILE A 525 -13.07 -9.36 -14.18
N PHE A 526 -12.86 -10.31 -13.27
CA PHE A 526 -13.90 -10.98 -12.52
C PHE A 526 -13.64 -10.76 -11.04
N ASN A 527 -14.67 -10.39 -10.28
CA ASN A 527 -14.60 -10.35 -8.83
C ASN A 527 -15.87 -10.93 -8.22
N SER A 528 -15.71 -11.92 -7.34
CA SER A 528 -16.80 -12.53 -6.58
C SER A 528 -16.52 -12.41 -5.09
N THR A 529 -17.59 -12.32 -4.29
CA THR A 529 -17.51 -12.53 -2.83
C THR A 529 -17.99 -13.91 -2.40
N GLU A 530 -18.46 -14.73 -3.33
CA GLU A 530 -18.87 -16.12 -3.10
C GLU A 530 -17.86 -17.10 -3.71
N GLU A 531 -17.10 -17.79 -2.86
CA GLU A 531 -16.02 -18.72 -3.25
C GLU A 531 -16.52 -19.96 -4.00
N LYS A 532 -17.79 -20.36 -3.81
CA LYS A 532 -18.33 -21.63 -4.32
C LYS A 532 -19.08 -21.52 -5.64
N GLN A 533 -19.38 -20.30 -6.09
CA GLN A 533 -20.20 -20.09 -7.28
C GLN A 533 -19.31 -20.00 -8.52
N ILE A 534 -19.57 -20.87 -9.51
CA ILE A 534 -18.98 -20.71 -10.85
C ILE A 534 -19.75 -19.63 -11.59
N VAL A 535 -19.05 -18.57 -11.98
CA VAL A 535 -19.56 -17.50 -12.82
C VAL A 535 -19.23 -17.83 -14.28
N ASN A 536 -20.21 -17.68 -15.16
CA ASN A 536 -20.06 -17.88 -16.59
C ASN A 536 -20.26 -16.55 -17.32
N HIS A 537 -19.36 -16.24 -18.26
CA HIS A 537 -19.50 -15.10 -19.17
C HIS A 537 -18.95 -15.47 -20.54
N LYS A 538 -19.83 -15.57 -21.55
CA LYS A 538 -19.46 -16.04 -22.90
C LYS A 538 -18.78 -17.41 -22.83
N ASP A 539 -17.56 -17.54 -23.35
CA ASP A 539 -16.71 -18.73 -23.33
C ASP A 539 -15.80 -18.81 -22.09
N MET A 540 -16.00 -17.92 -21.11
CA MET A 540 -15.19 -17.83 -19.89
C MET A 540 -15.94 -18.38 -18.67
N GLN A 541 -15.19 -19.06 -17.79
CA GLN A 541 -15.67 -19.51 -16.49
C GLN A 541 -14.69 -19.07 -15.40
N PHE A 542 -15.23 -18.68 -14.25
CA PHE A 542 -14.46 -18.19 -13.12
C PHE A 542 -15.03 -18.70 -11.80
N GLN A 543 -14.16 -19.11 -10.89
CA GLN A 543 -14.47 -19.39 -9.50
C GLN A 543 -13.28 -18.99 -8.61
N GLY A 544 -13.49 -17.98 -7.76
CA GLY A 544 -12.48 -17.43 -6.86
C GLY A 544 -12.83 -16.02 -6.41
N ASP A 545 -11.88 -15.31 -5.80
CA ASP A 545 -12.08 -13.93 -5.37
C ASP A 545 -11.86 -12.93 -6.51
N TYR A 546 -10.82 -13.14 -7.31
CA TYR A 546 -10.45 -12.22 -8.39
C TYR A 546 -9.87 -12.98 -9.58
N ALA A 547 -10.12 -12.53 -10.81
CA ALA A 547 -9.41 -13.03 -11.97
C ALA A 547 -9.31 -12.01 -13.10
N ILE A 548 -8.35 -12.21 -14.00
CA ILE A 548 -8.18 -11.43 -15.22
C ILE A 548 -7.93 -12.40 -16.38
N ILE A 549 -8.64 -12.19 -17.48
CA ILE A 549 -8.30 -12.78 -18.78
C ILE A 549 -8.02 -11.62 -19.74
N GLY A 550 -6.77 -11.49 -20.16
CA GLY A 550 -6.31 -10.47 -21.08
C GLY A 550 -6.12 -11.03 -22.49
N GLU A 551 -6.70 -10.36 -23.49
CA GLU A 551 -6.71 -10.79 -24.89
C GLU A 551 -6.17 -9.69 -25.81
N ALA A 552 -5.18 -10.01 -26.63
CA ALA A 552 -4.80 -9.18 -27.78
C ALA A 552 -5.57 -9.66 -29.02
N GLY A 553 -6.63 -8.92 -29.38
CA GLY A 553 -7.62 -9.41 -30.33
C GLY A 553 -8.38 -10.61 -29.75
N ASN A 554 -8.27 -11.78 -30.38
CA ASN A 554 -8.86 -13.03 -29.89
C ASN A 554 -7.83 -13.99 -29.27
N ASN A 555 -6.58 -13.58 -29.13
CA ASN A 555 -5.51 -14.41 -28.59
C ASN A 555 -5.31 -14.10 -27.11
N PRO A 556 -5.45 -15.10 -26.22
CA PRO A 556 -5.13 -14.91 -24.80
C PRO A 556 -3.64 -14.61 -24.59
N GLU A 557 -3.35 -13.62 -23.75
CA GLU A 557 -1.99 -13.23 -23.37
C GLU A 557 -1.79 -13.15 -21.85
N LEU A 558 -2.88 -13.06 -21.09
CA LEU A 558 -2.85 -13.03 -19.63
C LEU A 558 -3.98 -13.87 -19.05
N PHE A 559 -3.65 -14.76 -18.13
CA PHE A 559 -4.58 -15.39 -17.20
C PHE A 559 -4.07 -15.11 -15.79
N PHE A 560 -4.90 -14.49 -14.98
CA PHE A 560 -4.66 -14.29 -13.56
C PHE A 560 -5.82 -14.88 -12.78
N LEU A 561 -5.55 -15.79 -11.85
CA LEU A 561 -6.49 -16.31 -10.89
C LEU A 561 -5.99 -15.92 -9.49
N GLY A 562 -6.75 -15.10 -8.79
CA GLY A 562 -6.48 -14.67 -7.43
C GLY A 562 -7.42 -15.37 -6.46
N ASN A 563 -6.83 -16.14 -5.54
CA ASN A 563 -7.53 -16.89 -4.49
C ASN A 563 -8.75 -17.66 -5.03
N GLY A 564 -8.52 -18.60 -5.96
CA GLY A 564 -9.59 -19.31 -6.65
C GLY A 564 -9.28 -20.74 -7.04
N THR A 565 -10.26 -21.41 -7.63
CA THR A 565 -10.19 -22.83 -8.02
C THR A 565 -10.34 -23.06 -9.52
N LEU A 566 -10.94 -22.12 -10.27
CA LEU A 566 -11.18 -22.28 -11.69
C LEU A 566 -11.04 -20.94 -12.42
N LEU A 567 -10.23 -20.93 -13.48
CA LEU A 567 -10.29 -19.94 -14.53
C LEU A 567 -10.22 -20.64 -15.89
N ARG A 568 -11.21 -20.44 -16.74
CA ARG A 568 -11.29 -21.08 -18.06
C ARG A 568 -11.66 -20.06 -19.12
N LYS A 569 -11.07 -20.22 -20.31
CA LYS A 569 -11.53 -19.59 -21.55
C LYS A 569 -11.43 -20.55 -22.71
N GLY A 570 -12.58 -20.96 -23.25
CA GLY A 570 -12.63 -21.99 -24.30
C GLY A 570 -11.86 -23.23 -23.85
N ASN A 571 -10.79 -23.56 -24.56
CA ASN A 571 -9.93 -24.72 -24.27
C ASN A 571 -8.75 -24.42 -23.33
N TRP A 572 -8.56 -23.17 -22.89
CA TRP A 572 -7.57 -22.81 -21.87
C TRP A 572 -8.16 -22.98 -20.48
N SER A 573 -7.47 -23.61 -19.54
CA SER A 573 -7.90 -23.64 -18.15
C SER A 573 -6.76 -23.64 -17.13
N ILE A 574 -7.05 -23.08 -15.97
CA ILE A 574 -6.32 -23.22 -14.72
C ILE A 574 -7.31 -23.80 -13.72
N GLU A 575 -7.01 -24.96 -13.16
CA GLU A 575 -7.86 -25.69 -12.22
C GLU A 575 -7.03 -26.06 -11.00
N ALA A 576 -7.40 -25.55 -9.83
CA ALA A 576 -6.70 -25.90 -8.60
C ALA A 576 -7.09 -27.30 -8.15
N GLU A 577 -6.12 -28.09 -7.66
CA GLU A 577 -6.36 -29.51 -7.38
C GLU A 577 -6.89 -29.76 -5.96
N ASP A 578 -6.18 -29.28 -4.94
CA ASP A 578 -6.46 -29.62 -3.54
C ASP A 578 -7.00 -28.43 -2.72
N SER A 579 -6.66 -27.20 -3.12
CA SER A 579 -7.00 -25.97 -2.40
C SER A 579 -7.13 -24.79 -3.37
N ILE A 580 -7.61 -23.64 -2.88
CA ILE A 580 -7.52 -22.38 -3.61
C ILE A 580 -6.06 -22.07 -3.97
N ALA A 581 -5.85 -21.40 -5.11
CA ALA A 581 -4.56 -21.01 -5.62
C ALA A 581 -4.56 -19.56 -6.11
N ASN A 582 -3.37 -18.95 -6.08
CA ASN A 582 -3.03 -17.82 -6.91
C ASN A 582 -2.21 -18.31 -8.11
N VAL A 583 -2.60 -17.92 -9.31
CA VAL A 583 -1.88 -18.22 -10.54
C VAL A 583 -1.80 -16.98 -11.42
N SER A 584 -0.59 -16.58 -11.79
CA SER A 584 -0.39 -15.64 -12.89
C SER A 584 0.28 -16.37 -14.05
N MET A 585 -0.32 -16.30 -15.24
CA MET A 585 0.19 -16.87 -16.48
C MET A 585 0.16 -15.78 -17.55
N ASN A 586 1.33 -15.31 -17.97
CA ASN A 586 1.46 -14.20 -18.90
C ASN A 586 2.37 -14.55 -20.08
N LYS A 587 1.92 -14.24 -21.29
CA LYS A 587 2.69 -14.38 -22.51
C LYS A 587 3.73 -13.26 -22.60
N LYS A 588 4.99 -13.64 -22.78
CA LYS A 588 6.12 -12.73 -23.04
C LYS A 588 6.91 -13.29 -24.21
N ASP A 589 6.88 -12.57 -25.33
CA ASP A 589 7.36 -13.06 -26.63
C ASP A 589 6.64 -14.39 -26.98
N GLU A 590 7.40 -15.42 -27.35
CA GLU A 590 6.88 -16.77 -27.63
C GLU A 590 6.77 -17.68 -26.39
N ASN A 591 7.03 -17.14 -25.19
CA ASN A 591 7.03 -17.93 -23.96
C ASN A 591 5.86 -17.55 -23.04
N TRP A 592 5.40 -18.49 -22.23
CA TRP A 592 4.54 -18.20 -21.08
C TRP A 592 5.37 -18.21 -19.81
N LEU A 593 5.24 -17.15 -19.02
CA LEU A 593 5.78 -17.07 -17.67
C LEU A 593 4.66 -17.31 -16.68
N MET A 594 4.91 -18.19 -15.71
CA MET A 594 3.93 -18.57 -14.71
C MET A 594 4.46 -18.38 -13.30
N ASP A 595 3.56 -17.97 -12.40
CA ASP A 595 3.74 -17.97 -10.96
C ASP A 595 2.54 -18.70 -10.35
N VAL A 596 2.80 -19.69 -9.49
CA VAL A 596 1.81 -20.63 -8.99
C VAL A 596 2.03 -20.79 -7.49
N SER A 597 1.00 -20.51 -6.67
CA SER A 597 1.10 -20.63 -5.21
C SER A 597 0.77 -22.03 -4.68
N ASN A 598 -0.05 -22.81 -5.38
CA ASN A 598 -0.53 -24.13 -4.94
C ASN A 598 -0.67 -25.06 -6.14
N ALA A 599 -0.84 -26.36 -5.90
CA ALA A 599 -0.98 -27.34 -6.98
C ALA A 599 -2.16 -27.04 -7.90
N VAL A 600 -1.87 -26.91 -9.19
CA VAL A 600 -2.84 -26.63 -10.25
C VAL A 600 -2.61 -27.53 -11.46
N ARG A 601 -3.71 -27.79 -12.16
CA ARG A 601 -3.71 -28.32 -13.51
C ARG A 601 -3.91 -27.17 -14.49
N VAL A 602 -3.00 -27.07 -15.45
CA VAL A 602 -3.05 -26.04 -16.50
C VAL A 602 -3.25 -26.72 -17.84
N THR A 603 -4.26 -26.27 -18.57
CA THR A 603 -4.62 -26.74 -19.90
C THR A 603 -4.35 -25.65 -20.92
N ILE A 604 -3.53 -25.94 -21.92
CA ILE A 604 -3.13 -25.01 -22.98
C ILE A 604 -3.38 -25.69 -24.34
N PRO A 605 -4.11 -25.05 -25.27
CA PRO A 605 -4.17 -25.50 -26.67
C PRO A 605 -2.81 -25.35 -27.33
N SER A 606 -2.26 -26.43 -27.88
CA SER A 606 -0.97 -26.40 -28.59
C SER A 606 -0.90 -27.48 -29.66
N ASN A 607 -0.53 -27.09 -30.89
CA ASN A 607 -0.25 -28.01 -31.99
C ASN A 607 1.24 -28.44 -32.04
N THR A 608 2.06 -27.92 -31.14
CA THR A 608 3.51 -28.19 -31.02
C THR A 608 3.86 -28.68 -29.61
N HIS A 609 5.04 -29.30 -29.46
CA HIS A 609 5.53 -29.72 -28.16
C HIS A 609 5.92 -28.51 -27.30
N LEU A 610 5.50 -28.52 -26.04
CA LEU A 610 5.88 -27.53 -25.04
C LEU A 610 6.99 -28.10 -24.15
N SER A 611 8.03 -27.30 -23.91
CA SER A 611 8.93 -27.50 -22.77
C SER A 611 8.51 -26.64 -21.61
N ILE A 612 8.67 -27.20 -20.41
CA ILE A 612 8.39 -26.51 -19.15
C ILE A 612 9.66 -26.57 -18.31
N THR A 613 10.06 -25.42 -17.78
CA THR A 613 11.21 -25.30 -16.88
C THR A 613 10.77 -24.60 -15.62
N ASP A 614 11.00 -25.24 -14.47
CA ASP A 614 10.94 -24.57 -13.17
C ASP A 614 12.15 -23.63 -13.09
N MET A 615 11.87 -22.32 -12.97
CA MET A 615 12.89 -21.27 -13.00
C MET A 615 13.69 -21.19 -11.70
N VAL A 616 13.26 -21.88 -10.64
CA VAL A 616 13.94 -21.95 -9.35
C VAL A 616 14.69 -23.28 -9.19
N ASN A 617 14.10 -24.39 -9.62
CA ASN A 617 14.70 -25.72 -9.56
C ASN A 617 14.65 -26.43 -10.91
N ALA A 618 15.65 -26.17 -11.76
CA ALA A 618 15.75 -26.72 -13.11
C ALA A 618 15.74 -28.27 -13.20
N ASN A 619 16.04 -28.98 -12.10
CA ASN A 619 16.06 -30.44 -12.06
C ASN A 619 14.70 -31.06 -11.65
N ARG A 620 13.70 -30.23 -11.35
CA ARG A 620 12.37 -30.71 -10.96
C ARG A 620 11.71 -31.44 -12.13
N LYS A 621 11.32 -32.70 -11.89
CA LYS A 621 10.49 -33.44 -12.84
C LYS A 621 9.08 -32.87 -12.83
N ILE A 622 8.58 -32.51 -14.01
CA ILE A 622 7.23 -31.99 -14.22
C ILE A 622 6.44 -33.04 -14.97
N GLU A 623 5.31 -33.46 -14.40
CA GLU A 623 4.42 -34.44 -15.03
C GLU A 623 3.61 -33.75 -16.14
N MET A 624 3.79 -34.22 -17.37
CA MET A 624 3.16 -33.67 -18.56
C MET A 624 2.36 -34.76 -19.27
N SER A 625 1.15 -34.42 -19.69
CA SER A 625 0.32 -35.27 -20.54
C SER A 625 -0.10 -34.49 -21.78
N THR A 626 0.30 -34.99 -22.95
CA THR A 626 -0.17 -34.50 -24.25
C THR A 626 -1.33 -35.38 -24.70
N HIS A 627 -2.46 -34.77 -25.03
CA HIS A 627 -3.61 -35.47 -25.58
C HIS A 627 -3.61 -35.39 -27.12
N PHE A 628 -4.14 -36.42 -27.78
CA PHE A 628 -4.17 -36.54 -29.25
C PHE A 628 -5.05 -35.48 -29.95
N ASP A 629 -5.78 -34.68 -29.19
CA ASP A 629 -6.72 -33.64 -29.63
C ASP A 629 -6.08 -32.23 -29.74
N GLY A 630 -4.76 -32.11 -29.62
CA GLY A 630 -4.05 -30.82 -29.66
C GLY A 630 -4.12 -30.04 -28.34
N MET A 631 -4.46 -30.73 -27.25
CA MET A 631 -4.48 -30.17 -25.90
C MET A 631 -3.27 -30.65 -25.08
N PHE A 632 -2.61 -29.69 -24.45
CA PHE A 632 -1.53 -29.95 -23.51
C PHE A 632 -2.03 -29.69 -22.10
N THR A 633 -1.89 -30.71 -21.23
CA THR A 633 -2.24 -30.60 -19.81
C THR A 633 -1.01 -30.87 -18.96
N VAL A 634 -0.73 -29.97 -18.02
CA VAL A 634 0.37 -30.09 -17.06
C VAL A 634 -0.12 -29.92 -15.65
N ARG A 635 0.46 -30.71 -14.74
CA ARG A 635 0.33 -30.53 -13.31
C ARG A 635 1.53 -29.73 -12.79
N LEU A 636 1.26 -28.57 -12.21
CA LEU A 636 2.27 -27.69 -11.61
C LEU A 636 2.01 -27.58 -10.12
N ALA A 637 3.04 -27.75 -9.29
CA ALA A 637 2.95 -27.39 -7.88
C ALA A 637 3.47 -25.95 -7.67
N GLU A 638 3.53 -25.49 -6.43
CA GLU A 638 4.07 -24.17 -6.10
C GLU A 638 5.44 -23.93 -6.78
N GLY A 639 5.59 -22.76 -7.40
CA GLY A 639 6.81 -22.38 -8.10
C GLY A 639 6.57 -21.40 -9.25
N LYS A 640 7.68 -20.98 -9.87
CA LYS A 640 7.68 -20.12 -11.05
C LYS A 640 8.16 -20.90 -12.26
N TYR A 641 7.42 -20.87 -13.36
CA TYR A 641 7.69 -21.69 -14.54
C TYR A 641 7.82 -20.85 -15.80
N LYS A 642 8.61 -21.36 -16.74
CA LYS A 642 8.67 -20.88 -18.12
C LYS A 642 8.23 -22.00 -19.04
N LEU A 643 7.22 -21.73 -19.87
CA LEU A 643 6.76 -22.64 -20.91
C LEU A 643 7.17 -22.09 -22.27
N LYS A 644 7.83 -22.92 -23.08
CA LYS A 644 8.36 -22.55 -24.39
C LYS A 644 7.90 -23.56 -25.44
N GLN A 645 7.37 -23.07 -26.56
CA GLN A 645 7.12 -23.91 -27.74
C GLN A 645 8.45 -24.36 -28.36
N ILE A 646 8.54 -25.66 -28.68
CA ILE A 646 9.68 -26.25 -29.36
C ILE A 646 9.21 -26.77 -30.71
N ASP A 647 9.95 -26.42 -31.75
CA ASP A 647 9.80 -27.01 -33.08
C ASP A 647 10.37 -28.44 -33.05
N ASN A 648 9.64 -29.38 -33.63
CA ASN A 648 10.03 -30.80 -33.69
C ASN A 648 11.39 -31.04 -34.33
#